data_AF-A0A2V8M679-F1
#
_entry.id   AF-A0A2V8M679-F1
#
_cell.length_a   1.000
_cell.length_b   1.000
_cell.length_c   1.000
_cell.angle_alpha   90.00
_cell.angle_beta   90.00
_cell.angle_gamma   90.00
#
_symmetry.space_group_name_H-M   'P 1'
#
loop_
_entity.id
_entity.type
_entity.pdbx_description
1 polymer ?
#
loop_
_entity_poly.entity_id
_entity_poly.type
_entity_poly.pdbx_seq_one_letter_code
_entity_poly.pdbx_strand_id
1 'polypeptide(L)'
;MQPRVALRLGWLIISVMLVSAPVAVISQTATDFVYVFPKFSPDNSAELVLSNLSPRLVTADIFFYDPAGAVSAVYVEIAANGQLRVRPADFAAFGARNFDGSVVVRASGPLSAQAKVPFANGFKTLEPSSGSRSLILPLSQGTLGTSEISIYNDSDSTVSAVVIAMAANGSTKGSTQLALGPHATRRDLLENAIPAVLSSSNRDVSHLLVLVPNNVLGSERRVFALASVRGFADFSEGVRQRFGDTAFVQAVPDSTAAFNTTVPLFINGLGYSTLVQVINTSQIASSATLTARAPNGSLIGETNPVIVALPAGGAMRRSVQGLFGLSSSFSSGFITVQTATPTVTSAAIGVAPGGFVVSPGAPAPSTNFAFATDAPNPQFFTGFTFLNPAGTPATLTIRDLLDDGRAVTRSSLRIDPQSSISRNLTELLPEIRDAGFIHIASDVPISAAALYGRNDSTLLANLSPMHSQPDYNPPDPTTFLITGTVRHNSASLPGVSVQLAGSLTAYTVTDEFGTFVFPNVSNGSYTVRAGATGYAFSPSASAVTVQSDSSRGNDFAGTLVTPRITTVQPSAVVSGSGSTALIVAGSPLMADSEIVFDGRSFPTILTTADVPVKLTDAAGATTFVNQTLPVLKATLDAGSVVVPRIGALSIRNNGPGGSISSPPASLPIGTPAPVLTGLGALPQPLLAGNAGFTTTVAGSGFLPGATVLVQGVARPTTLLTPSTVQVTIPGEDLANGGFLKISAINPSPTIGPSN
;
A
#
# COMPACT_ATOMS: atom_id res chain seq x y z
N MET A 1 -27.89 -66.60 -24.75
CA MET A 1 -27.41 -65.30 -24.21
C MET A 1 -27.94 -65.14 -22.79
N GLN A 2 -27.03 -65.17 -21.81
CA GLN A 2 -27.23 -64.72 -20.41
C GLN A 2 -27.17 -63.17 -20.36
N PRO A 3 -27.41 -62.46 -19.22
CA PRO A 3 -28.31 -62.73 -18.08
C PRO A 3 -28.95 -61.45 -17.41
N ARG A 4 -29.71 -61.67 -16.33
CA ARG A 4 -29.86 -60.84 -15.10
C ARG A 4 -30.56 -59.46 -15.18
N VAL A 5 -31.80 -59.40 -14.64
CA VAL A 5 -32.41 -58.16 -14.13
C VAL A 5 -32.31 -58.16 -12.60
N ALA A 6 -31.56 -57.21 -12.06
CA ALA A 6 -31.33 -57.02 -10.63
C ALA A 6 -32.39 -56.11 -10.00
N LEU A 7 -32.84 -56.50 -8.80
CA LEU A 7 -33.59 -55.65 -7.87
C LEU A 7 -32.86 -54.31 -7.64
N ARG A 8 -33.60 -53.20 -7.69
CA ARG A 8 -33.20 -51.96 -7.02
C ARG A 8 -34.31 -51.48 -6.09
N LEU A 9 -34.00 -51.58 -4.81
CA LEU A 9 -34.64 -50.95 -3.67
C LEU A 9 -34.66 -49.43 -3.90
N GLY A 10 -35.84 -48.84 -3.98
CA GLY A 10 -36.02 -47.38 -4.10
C GLY A 10 -35.70 -46.71 -2.76
N TRP A 11 -34.61 -45.95 -2.73
CA TRP A 11 -34.27 -45.06 -1.63
C TRP A 11 -35.14 -43.80 -1.72
N LEU A 12 -36.03 -43.64 -0.74
CA LEU A 12 -36.78 -42.42 -0.49
C LEU A 12 -35.81 -41.36 0.04
N ILE A 13 -35.30 -40.50 -0.84
CA ILE A 13 -34.57 -39.28 -0.44
C ILE A 13 -35.62 -38.31 0.10
N ILE A 14 -35.72 -38.23 1.42
CA ILE A 14 -36.43 -37.15 2.11
C ILE A 14 -35.59 -35.90 1.90
N SER A 15 -35.95 -35.10 0.88
CA SER A 15 -35.50 -33.73 0.74
C SER A 15 -36.06 -32.91 1.91
N VAL A 16 -35.32 -32.88 3.02
CA VAL A 16 -35.52 -31.84 4.04
C VAL A 16 -35.03 -30.54 3.42
N MET A 17 -35.92 -29.82 2.75
CA MET A 17 -35.73 -28.37 2.55
C MET A 17 -35.71 -27.75 3.96
N LEU A 18 -34.51 -27.60 4.52
CA LEU A 18 -34.27 -26.64 5.57
C LEU A 18 -34.51 -25.27 4.94
N VAL A 19 -35.71 -24.73 5.16
CA VAL A 19 -35.95 -23.29 5.05
C VAL A 19 -35.10 -22.66 6.14
N SER A 20 -33.86 -22.29 5.80
CA SER A 20 -33.07 -21.37 6.60
C SER A 20 -33.79 -20.02 6.52
N ALA A 21 -34.63 -19.71 7.50
CA ALA A 21 -35.01 -18.33 7.72
C ALA A 21 -33.71 -17.55 7.96
N PRO A 22 -33.41 -16.49 7.19
CA PRO A 22 -32.25 -15.66 7.48
C PRO A 22 -32.45 -15.06 8.87
N VAL A 23 -31.55 -15.39 9.81
CA VAL A 23 -31.52 -14.73 11.11
C VAL A 23 -31.17 -13.27 10.85
N ALA A 24 -32.00 -12.38 11.38
CA ALA A 24 -31.95 -10.95 11.13
C ALA A 24 -30.59 -10.35 11.52
N VAL A 25 -30.14 -9.47 10.64
CA VAL A 25 -29.04 -8.52 10.73
C VAL A 25 -29.00 -7.87 12.12
N ILE A 26 -27.88 -8.01 12.81
CA ILE A 26 -27.71 -7.50 14.18
C ILE A 26 -27.49 -5.98 14.09
N SER A 27 -28.31 -5.24 14.84
CA SER A 27 -28.31 -3.80 15.16
C SER A 27 -28.54 -2.70 14.10
N GLN A 28 -28.32 -2.94 12.80
CA GLN A 28 -28.46 -1.87 11.80
C GLN A 28 -29.85 -1.76 11.14
N THR A 29 -30.75 -2.70 11.43
CA THR A 29 -32.15 -2.65 11.02
C THR A 29 -33.05 -2.89 12.22
N ALA A 30 -32.96 -1.99 13.21
CA ALA A 30 -34.05 -1.91 14.17
C ALA A 30 -35.32 -1.54 13.37
N THR A 31 -36.38 -2.35 13.47
CA THR A 31 -37.61 -2.15 12.69
C THR A 31 -38.32 -0.83 13.02
N ASP A 32 -37.89 -0.17 14.09
CA ASP A 32 -38.32 1.15 14.56
C ASP A 32 -37.40 2.30 14.10
N PHE A 33 -36.34 2.01 13.31
CA PHE A 33 -35.33 2.98 12.85
C PHE A 33 -34.66 3.77 13.99
N VAL A 34 -34.46 3.10 15.13
CA VAL A 34 -33.77 3.64 16.30
C VAL A 34 -32.38 3.04 16.44
N TYR A 35 -31.35 3.88 16.46
CA TYR A 35 -29.95 3.49 16.60
C TYR A 35 -29.41 4.03 17.92
N VAL A 36 -29.00 3.13 18.82
CA VAL A 36 -28.57 3.50 20.17
C VAL A 36 -27.09 3.18 20.35
N PHE A 37 -26.30 4.17 20.74
CA PHE A 37 -24.93 4.00 21.19
C PHE A 37 -24.92 4.18 22.71
N PRO A 38 -24.86 3.08 23.50
CA PRO A 38 -24.95 3.15 24.97
C PRO A 38 -23.81 3.94 25.60
N LYS A 39 -22.69 4.07 24.88
CA LYS A 39 -21.54 4.87 25.30
C LYS A 39 -21.00 5.61 24.09
N PHE A 40 -20.93 6.93 24.21
CA PHE A 40 -20.30 7.82 23.25
C PHE A 40 -19.77 9.03 24.02
N SER A 41 -18.50 9.34 23.80
CA SER A 41 -17.90 10.57 24.33
C SER A 41 -17.14 11.22 23.18
N PRO A 42 -17.70 12.29 22.59
CA PRO A 42 -17.00 13.04 21.58
C PRO A 42 -15.86 13.79 22.25
N ASP A 43 -14.65 13.43 21.86
CA ASP A 43 -13.47 14.26 22.08
C ASP A 43 -13.16 15.05 20.80
N ASN A 44 -11.91 15.49 20.64
CA ASN A 44 -11.49 16.29 19.49
C ASN A 44 -11.47 15.54 18.14
N SER A 45 -11.74 14.23 18.07
CA SER A 45 -11.68 13.47 16.80
C SER A 45 -12.73 12.36 16.66
N ALA A 46 -13.70 12.29 17.56
CA ALA A 46 -14.83 11.38 17.39
C ALA A 46 -15.73 11.76 16.21
N GLU A 47 -16.32 10.77 15.57
CA GLU A 47 -17.33 10.94 14.52
C GLU A 47 -18.56 10.08 14.81
N LEU A 48 -19.75 10.60 14.48
CA LEU A 48 -20.95 9.78 14.29
C LEU A 48 -21.27 9.78 12.79
N VAL A 49 -21.28 8.60 12.19
CA VAL A 49 -21.47 8.41 10.75
C VAL A 49 -22.86 7.81 10.53
N LEU A 50 -23.70 8.54 9.79
CA LEU A 50 -25.07 8.16 9.45
C LEU A 50 -25.19 8.03 7.93
N SER A 51 -25.45 6.83 7.45
CA SER A 51 -25.37 6.52 6.04
C SER A 51 -26.73 6.08 5.52
N ASN A 52 -27.20 6.83 4.55
CA ASN A 52 -28.45 6.59 3.86
C ASN A 52 -28.17 5.79 2.60
N LEU A 53 -28.04 4.48 2.79
CA LEU A 53 -27.89 3.50 1.72
C LEU A 53 -29.27 3.17 1.12
N SER A 54 -29.98 4.20 0.67
CA SER A 54 -31.28 4.12 0.01
C SER A 54 -31.45 5.25 -1.03
N PRO A 55 -32.34 5.09 -2.02
CA PRO A 55 -32.56 6.11 -3.05
C PRO A 55 -33.43 7.29 -2.60
N ARG A 56 -33.86 7.36 -1.33
CA ARG A 56 -34.75 8.39 -0.81
C ARG A 56 -34.04 9.23 0.25
N LEU A 57 -34.42 10.49 0.40
CA LEU A 57 -33.97 11.31 1.53
C LEU A 57 -34.43 10.68 2.84
N VAL A 58 -33.55 10.64 3.85
CA VAL A 58 -33.88 10.23 5.21
C VAL A 58 -33.55 11.38 6.15
N THR A 59 -34.44 11.62 7.11
CA THR A 59 -34.26 12.64 8.15
C THR A 59 -34.10 11.94 9.49
N ALA A 60 -33.32 12.51 10.41
CA ALA A 60 -33.13 11.92 11.73
C ALA A 60 -33.04 12.97 12.85
N ASP A 61 -33.58 12.61 14.01
CA ASP A 61 -33.36 13.31 15.27
C ASP A 61 -32.26 12.60 16.06
N ILE A 62 -31.20 13.33 16.42
CA ILE A 62 -30.07 12.85 17.21
C ILE A 62 -30.21 13.40 18.63
N PHE A 63 -30.46 12.51 19.58
CA PHE A 63 -30.57 12.81 21.00
C PHE A 63 -29.27 12.46 21.73
N PHE A 64 -28.81 13.40 22.57
CA PHE A 64 -27.66 13.23 23.45
C PHE A 64 -28.15 13.13 24.90
N TYR A 65 -27.98 11.98 25.54
CA TYR A 65 -28.35 11.75 26.93
C TYR A 65 -27.10 11.55 27.78
N ASP A 66 -26.84 12.44 28.73
CA ASP A 66 -25.77 12.29 29.71
C ASP A 66 -26.31 11.65 31.00
N PRO A 67 -25.47 11.37 32.01
CA PRO A 67 -25.94 10.82 33.28
C PRO A 67 -26.94 11.70 34.05
N ALA A 68 -27.08 12.99 33.72
CA ALA A 68 -28.04 13.93 34.29
C ALA A 68 -29.36 14.03 33.49
N GLY A 69 -29.39 13.55 32.24
CA GLY A 69 -30.58 13.47 31.39
C GLY A 69 -30.34 13.90 29.94
N ALA A 70 -31.41 14.31 29.25
CA ALA A 70 -31.30 14.81 27.88
C ALA A 70 -30.56 16.15 27.83
N VAL A 71 -29.48 16.21 27.06
CA VAL A 71 -28.63 17.41 26.89
C VAL A 71 -29.05 18.21 25.66
N SER A 72 -29.33 17.52 24.55
CA SER A 72 -29.63 18.16 23.26
C SER A 72 -30.37 17.20 22.32
N ALA A 73 -31.14 17.76 21.39
CA ALA A 73 -31.79 17.05 20.29
C ALA A 73 -31.56 17.84 19.00
N VAL A 74 -31.07 17.17 17.96
CA VAL A 74 -30.65 17.81 16.71
C VAL A 74 -31.29 17.12 15.52
N TYR A 75 -31.94 17.91 14.67
CA TYR A 75 -32.49 17.44 13.42
C TYR A 75 -31.42 17.49 12.32
N VAL A 76 -31.30 16.40 11.55
CA VAL A 76 -30.41 16.31 10.40
C VAL A 76 -31.11 15.69 9.19
N GLU A 77 -30.69 16.11 8.00
CA GLU A 77 -31.05 15.47 6.73
C GLU A 77 -29.86 14.67 6.21
N ILE A 78 -30.09 13.41 5.81
CA ILE A 78 -29.10 12.57 5.16
C ILE A 78 -29.54 12.32 3.73
N ALA A 79 -28.80 12.91 2.78
CA ALA A 79 -29.06 12.81 1.35
C ALA A 79 -29.19 11.35 0.89
N ALA A 80 -30.04 11.11 -0.11
CA ALA A 80 -30.17 9.80 -0.75
C ALA A 80 -28.82 9.30 -1.28
N ASN A 81 -28.52 8.02 -1.07
CA ASN A 81 -27.25 7.37 -1.42
C ASN A 81 -26.00 7.99 -0.78
N GLY A 82 -26.17 8.87 0.21
CA GLY A 82 -25.08 9.60 0.85
C GLY A 82 -24.82 9.15 2.28
N GLN A 83 -23.83 9.79 2.88
CA GLN A 83 -23.39 9.60 4.25
C GLN A 83 -23.13 10.96 4.89
N LEU A 84 -23.72 11.17 6.06
CA LEU A 84 -23.47 12.32 6.90
C LEU A 84 -22.46 11.94 7.99
N ARG A 85 -21.42 12.75 8.16
CA ARG A 85 -20.47 12.65 9.27
C ARG A 85 -20.67 13.82 10.21
N VAL A 86 -21.11 13.53 11.43
CA VAL A 86 -21.13 14.49 12.52
C VAL A 86 -19.76 14.47 13.18
N ARG A 87 -19.05 15.61 13.11
CA ARG A 87 -17.66 15.79 13.55
C ARG A 87 -17.57 16.64 14.83
N PRO A 88 -16.38 16.78 15.44
CA PRO A 88 -16.18 17.56 16.67
C PRO A 88 -16.70 19.01 16.60
N ALA A 89 -16.61 19.66 15.45
CA ALA A 89 -17.15 21.00 15.23
C ALA A 89 -18.69 21.00 15.30
N ASP A 90 -19.34 19.99 14.74
CA ASP A 90 -20.79 19.83 14.76
C ASP A 90 -21.28 19.49 16.16
N PHE A 91 -20.62 18.57 16.86
CA PHE A 91 -20.93 18.28 18.27
C PHE A 91 -20.84 19.53 19.15
N ALA A 92 -19.87 20.42 18.88
CA ALA A 92 -19.79 21.69 19.58
C ALA A 92 -20.96 22.62 19.26
N ALA A 93 -21.37 22.71 17.99
CA ALA A 93 -22.54 23.47 17.58
C ALA A 93 -23.84 22.91 18.19
N PHE A 94 -23.90 21.60 18.44
CA PHE A 94 -25.03 20.90 19.03
C PHE A 94 -25.09 21.02 20.57
N GLY A 95 -24.11 21.69 21.20
CA GLY A 95 -24.00 21.77 22.65
C GLY A 95 -23.45 20.50 23.32
N ALA A 96 -22.86 19.59 22.55
CA ALA A 96 -22.39 18.27 22.96
C ALA A 96 -20.84 18.13 22.93
N ARG A 97 -20.07 19.23 22.99
CA ARG A 97 -18.59 19.20 22.87
C ARG A 97 -17.90 18.31 23.91
N ASN A 98 -18.35 18.36 25.16
CA ASN A 98 -17.79 17.57 26.27
C ASN A 98 -18.77 16.49 26.72
N PHE A 99 -19.59 16.00 25.80
CA PHE A 99 -20.59 15.00 26.08
C PHE A 99 -19.93 13.68 26.49
N ASP A 100 -20.56 12.97 27.41
CA ASP A 100 -20.17 11.61 27.78
C ASP A 100 -21.40 10.86 28.26
N GLY A 101 -21.97 10.04 27.39
CA GLY A 101 -23.29 9.45 27.64
C GLY A 101 -23.75 8.53 26.51
N SER A 102 -25.05 8.48 26.28
CA SER A 102 -25.67 7.71 25.21
C SER A 102 -26.20 8.59 24.08
N VAL A 103 -25.96 8.16 22.84
CA VAL A 103 -26.53 8.79 21.65
C VAL A 103 -27.67 7.92 21.13
N VAL A 104 -28.82 8.52 20.87
CA VAL A 104 -29.97 7.86 20.24
C VAL A 104 -30.32 8.59 18.96
N VAL A 105 -30.32 7.88 17.85
CA VAL A 105 -30.72 8.42 16.54
C VAL A 105 -32.06 7.81 16.17
N ARG A 106 -33.07 8.65 15.95
CA ARG A 106 -34.40 8.23 15.47
C ARG A 106 -34.58 8.73 14.05
N ALA A 107 -34.68 7.82 13.09
CA ALA A 107 -34.76 8.17 11.68
C ALA A 107 -36.16 7.97 11.08
N SER A 108 -36.47 8.73 10.03
CA SER A 108 -37.71 8.61 9.26
C SER A 108 -37.73 7.39 8.33
N GLY A 109 -36.59 6.71 8.20
CA GLY A 109 -36.36 5.58 7.31
C GLY A 109 -35.06 4.86 7.67
N PRO A 110 -34.75 3.77 6.97
CA PRO A 110 -33.59 2.94 7.28
C PRO A 110 -32.27 3.67 7.02
N LEU A 111 -31.38 3.62 7.99
CA LEU A 111 -29.99 4.05 7.93
C LEU A 111 -29.05 2.90 8.32
N SER A 112 -27.78 3.04 7.98
CA SER A 112 -26.71 2.43 8.77
C SER A 112 -26.04 3.51 9.59
N ALA A 113 -25.81 3.22 10.86
CA ALA A 113 -25.13 4.14 11.77
C ALA A 113 -23.89 3.45 12.35
N GLN A 114 -22.83 4.21 12.55
CA GLN A 114 -21.66 3.79 13.31
C GLN A 114 -21.03 5.02 13.99
N ALA A 115 -20.33 4.81 15.10
CA ALA A 115 -19.53 5.84 15.73
C ALA A 115 -18.04 5.47 15.64
N LYS A 116 -17.19 6.46 15.37
CA LYS A 116 -15.73 6.34 15.45
C LYS A 116 -15.29 7.07 16.71
N VAL A 117 -14.71 6.34 17.65
CA VAL A 117 -14.15 6.88 18.88
C VAL A 117 -12.64 6.81 18.77
N PRO A 118 -11.91 7.92 18.92
CA PRO A 118 -10.48 7.91 18.68
C PRO A 118 -9.72 7.16 19.75
N PHE A 119 -8.58 6.62 19.32
CA PHE A 119 -7.69 5.85 20.16
C PHE A 119 -6.28 5.92 19.57
N ALA A 120 -5.29 6.37 20.34
CA ALA A 120 -3.87 6.37 19.94
C ALA A 120 -3.61 6.92 18.51
N ASN A 121 -4.18 8.09 18.17
CA ASN A 121 -4.12 8.75 16.85
C ASN A 121 -4.83 8.02 15.69
N GLY A 122 -5.53 6.92 15.96
CA GLY A 122 -6.50 6.27 15.06
C GLY A 122 -7.89 6.28 15.67
N PHE A 123 -8.74 5.32 15.31
CA PHE A 123 -10.09 5.18 15.86
C PHE A 123 -10.48 3.72 16.10
N LYS A 124 -11.51 3.57 16.92
CA LYS A 124 -12.27 2.35 17.17
C LYS A 124 -13.69 2.57 16.69
N THR A 125 -14.27 1.55 16.09
CA THR A 125 -15.66 1.61 15.64
C THR A 125 -16.58 1.10 16.74
N LEU A 126 -17.67 1.81 16.93
CA LEU A 126 -18.82 1.42 17.72
C LEU A 126 -19.99 1.22 16.77
N GLU A 127 -20.66 0.09 16.93
CA GLU A 127 -21.94 -0.19 16.29
C GLU A 127 -23.07 0.24 17.23
N PRO A 128 -24.25 0.55 16.68
CA PRO A 128 -25.47 0.62 17.46
C PRO A 128 -25.67 -0.69 18.23
N SER A 129 -26.14 -0.58 19.47
CA SER A 129 -26.54 -1.73 20.27
C SER A 129 -27.96 -2.15 19.90
N SER A 130 -28.26 -3.45 20.01
CA SER A 130 -29.63 -3.96 19.81
C SER A 130 -30.39 -3.96 21.13
N GLY A 131 -31.61 -3.42 21.13
CA GLY A 131 -32.46 -3.39 22.31
C GLY A 131 -33.10 -4.75 22.58
N SER A 132 -32.85 -5.36 23.73
CA SER A 132 -33.49 -6.62 24.12
C SER A 132 -33.73 -6.68 25.63
N ARG A 133 -34.55 -7.65 26.05
CA ARG A 133 -34.70 -8.08 27.45
C ARG A 133 -33.61 -9.05 27.88
N SER A 134 -33.01 -9.74 26.93
CA SER A 134 -31.98 -10.74 27.16
C SER A 134 -30.86 -10.49 26.16
N LEU A 135 -29.73 -10.06 26.71
CA LEU A 135 -28.53 -9.69 25.97
C LEU A 135 -27.34 -10.49 26.47
N ILE A 136 -26.46 -10.82 25.55
CA ILE A 136 -25.21 -11.53 25.78
C ILE A 136 -24.07 -10.61 25.38
N LEU A 137 -23.15 -10.33 26.31
CA LEU A 137 -21.87 -9.67 26.03
C LEU A 137 -20.79 -10.76 25.96
N PRO A 138 -20.35 -11.17 24.75
CA PRO A 138 -19.28 -12.14 24.60
C PRO A 138 -17.93 -11.59 25.09
N LEU A 139 -16.90 -12.43 25.16
CA LEU A 139 -15.50 -12.02 25.40
C LEU A 139 -15.36 -10.92 26.47
N SER A 140 -15.73 -11.23 27.72
CA SER A 140 -15.65 -10.28 28.84
C SER A 140 -14.17 -10.00 29.25
N GLN A 141 -13.77 -10.22 30.50
CA GLN A 141 -12.43 -9.84 30.98
C GLN A 141 -11.36 -10.93 30.87
N GLY A 142 -11.72 -12.16 30.46
CA GLY A 142 -10.77 -13.27 30.37
C GLY A 142 -10.15 -13.65 31.73
N THR A 143 -8.95 -14.23 31.71
CA THR A 143 -8.24 -14.61 32.94
C THR A 143 -7.55 -13.42 33.61
N LEU A 144 -7.02 -12.49 32.80
CA LEU A 144 -6.56 -11.17 33.21
C LEU A 144 -7.16 -10.14 32.25
N GLY A 145 -7.62 -9.01 32.79
CA GLY A 145 -8.25 -7.94 32.03
C GLY A 145 -9.20 -7.15 32.92
N THR A 146 -9.76 -6.09 32.36
CA THR A 146 -10.84 -5.31 32.97
C THR A 146 -11.93 -5.09 31.94
N SER A 147 -13.19 -5.27 32.34
CA SER A 147 -14.36 -4.95 31.53
C SER A 147 -15.12 -3.79 32.15
N GLU A 148 -15.39 -2.75 31.37
CA GLU A 148 -16.39 -1.73 31.74
C GLU A 148 -17.67 -2.00 30.95
N ILE A 149 -18.80 -2.07 31.64
CA ILE A 149 -20.11 -2.35 31.05
C ILE A 149 -20.90 -1.05 31.02
N SER A 150 -21.50 -0.73 29.89
CA SER A 150 -22.43 0.39 29.70
C SER A 150 -23.80 -0.15 29.35
N ILE A 151 -24.82 0.20 30.15
CA ILE A 151 -26.21 -0.18 29.92
C ILE A 151 -27.05 1.10 29.83
N TYR A 152 -27.83 1.23 28.77
CA TYR A 152 -28.73 2.34 28.53
C TYR A 152 -30.18 1.88 28.56
N ASN A 153 -31.02 2.69 29.21
CA ASN A 153 -32.46 2.52 29.26
C ASN A 153 -33.14 3.53 28.33
N ASP A 154 -33.76 3.06 27.23
CA ASP A 154 -34.45 3.92 26.26
C ASP A 154 -35.90 4.28 26.67
N SER A 155 -36.35 3.81 27.83
CA SER A 155 -37.72 4.03 28.29
C SER A 155 -37.86 5.30 29.15
N ASP A 156 -39.06 5.87 29.18
CA ASP A 156 -39.45 6.99 30.07
C ASP A 156 -39.59 6.59 31.56
N SER A 157 -39.20 5.37 31.93
CA SER A 157 -39.46 4.79 33.24
C SER A 157 -38.23 4.03 33.73
N THR A 158 -38.03 3.95 35.04
CA THR A 158 -36.89 3.24 35.60
C THR A 158 -36.95 1.74 35.26
N VAL A 159 -35.87 1.19 34.71
CA VAL A 159 -35.71 -0.24 34.38
C VAL A 159 -34.70 -0.87 35.34
N SER A 160 -34.99 -2.07 35.84
CA SER A 160 -34.00 -2.90 36.54
C SER A 160 -33.39 -3.89 35.57
N ALA A 161 -32.06 -3.86 35.42
CA ALA A 161 -31.32 -4.84 34.65
C ALA A 161 -30.47 -5.70 35.60
N VAL A 162 -30.55 -7.03 35.44
CA VAL A 162 -29.72 -7.99 36.17
C VAL A 162 -28.53 -8.37 35.28
N VAL A 163 -27.33 -8.08 35.76
CA VAL A 163 -26.08 -8.47 35.09
C VAL A 163 -25.54 -9.72 35.76
N ILE A 164 -25.26 -10.76 34.99
CA ILE A 164 -24.78 -12.06 35.47
C ILE A 164 -23.44 -12.37 34.81
N ALA A 165 -22.41 -12.61 35.61
CA ALA A 165 -21.11 -13.07 35.13
C ALA A 165 -21.11 -14.60 34.98
N MET A 166 -20.83 -15.09 33.78
CA MET A 166 -20.88 -16.52 33.45
C MET A 166 -19.49 -17.11 33.22
N ALA A 167 -19.23 -18.25 33.84
CA ALA A 167 -18.05 -19.07 33.59
C ALA A 167 -18.20 -19.88 32.29
N ALA A 168 -17.08 -20.33 31.71
CA ALA A 168 -17.10 -21.16 30.51
C ALA A 168 -17.87 -22.49 30.71
N ASN A 169 -17.89 -23.02 31.93
CA ASN A 169 -18.65 -24.23 32.26
C ASN A 169 -20.16 -24.02 32.45
N GLY A 170 -20.68 -22.81 32.26
CA GLY A 170 -22.10 -22.46 32.46
C GLY A 170 -22.49 -22.09 33.88
N SER A 171 -21.56 -22.17 34.86
CA SER A 171 -21.84 -21.72 36.22
C SER A 171 -21.79 -20.20 36.35
N THR A 172 -22.62 -19.65 37.24
CA THR A 172 -22.62 -18.22 37.57
C THR A 172 -21.46 -17.90 38.51
N LYS A 173 -20.68 -16.86 38.18
CA LYS A 173 -19.58 -16.30 39.00
C LYS A 173 -20.05 -15.22 39.98
N GLY A 174 -21.20 -14.61 39.67
CA GLY A 174 -21.86 -13.59 40.49
C GLY A 174 -22.89 -12.84 39.66
N SER A 175 -23.74 -12.06 40.32
CA SER A 175 -24.70 -11.20 39.67
C SER A 175 -24.90 -9.90 40.44
N THR A 176 -25.45 -8.90 39.76
CA THR A 176 -25.87 -7.63 40.37
C THR A 176 -27.13 -7.12 39.68
N GLN A 177 -27.94 -6.36 40.40
CA GLN A 177 -29.12 -5.70 39.84
C GLN A 177 -28.87 -4.20 39.82
N LEU A 178 -29.01 -3.61 38.64
CA LEU A 178 -28.77 -2.20 38.37
C LEU A 178 -30.10 -1.50 38.07
N ALA A 179 -30.41 -0.44 38.81
CA ALA A 179 -31.53 0.43 38.51
C ALA A 179 -31.08 1.53 37.54
N LEU A 180 -31.72 1.60 36.38
CA LEU A 180 -31.48 2.59 35.34
C LEU A 180 -32.68 3.54 35.31
N GLY A 181 -32.46 4.83 35.61
CA GLY A 181 -33.49 5.85 35.47
C GLY A 181 -33.98 6.00 34.01
N PRO A 182 -35.04 6.78 33.77
CA PRO A 182 -35.49 7.10 32.42
C PRO A 182 -34.37 7.71 31.58
N HIS A 183 -34.14 7.20 30.36
CA HIS A 183 -33.08 7.67 29.46
C HIS A 183 -31.68 7.72 30.07
N ALA A 184 -31.43 6.93 31.12
CA ALA A 184 -30.17 6.94 31.85
C ALA A 184 -29.22 5.84 31.36
N THR A 185 -27.93 6.17 31.38
CA THR A 185 -26.83 5.23 31.17
C THR A 185 -26.18 4.90 32.51
N ARG A 186 -26.05 3.61 32.81
CA ARG A 186 -25.19 3.14 33.90
C ARG A 186 -23.89 2.59 33.32
N ARG A 187 -22.76 3.05 33.87
CA ARG A 187 -21.43 2.56 33.53
C ARG A 187 -20.71 2.10 34.78
N ASP A 188 -20.29 0.85 34.79
CA ASP A 188 -19.57 0.29 35.93
C ASP A 188 -18.44 -0.61 35.43
N LEU A 189 -17.27 -0.53 36.08
CA LEU A 189 -16.27 -1.60 36.00
C LEU A 189 -16.90 -2.88 36.56
N LEU A 190 -16.70 -4.01 35.88
CA LEU A 190 -17.30 -5.28 36.23
C LEU A 190 -16.93 -5.70 37.66
N GLU A 191 -15.71 -5.44 38.11
CA GLU A 191 -15.29 -5.67 39.50
C GLU A 191 -16.02 -4.81 40.54
N ASN A 192 -16.46 -3.61 40.17
CA ASN A 192 -17.24 -2.75 41.07
C ASN A 192 -18.71 -3.20 41.08
N ALA A 193 -19.23 -3.60 39.92
CA ALA A 193 -20.60 -4.08 39.76
C ALA A 193 -20.80 -5.45 40.43
N ILE A 194 -19.83 -6.36 40.30
CA ILE A 194 -19.84 -7.73 40.83
C ILE A 194 -18.50 -8.01 41.54
N PRO A 195 -18.30 -7.57 42.78
CA PRO A 195 -17.02 -7.73 43.51
C PRO A 195 -16.52 -9.18 43.63
N ALA A 196 -17.43 -10.16 43.53
CA ALA A 196 -17.08 -11.58 43.52
C ALA A 196 -16.11 -11.98 42.39
N VAL A 197 -16.03 -11.22 41.29
CA VAL A 197 -15.11 -11.47 40.16
C VAL A 197 -13.66 -11.04 40.43
N LEU A 198 -13.39 -10.34 41.54
CA LEU A 198 -12.03 -9.98 41.96
C LEU A 198 -11.26 -11.18 42.53
N SER A 199 -11.95 -12.24 42.98
CA SER A 199 -11.28 -13.42 43.50
C SER A 199 -10.60 -14.20 42.36
N SER A 200 -9.44 -14.77 42.63
CA SER A 200 -8.69 -15.55 41.62
C SER A 200 -9.49 -16.73 41.06
N SER A 201 -10.43 -17.30 41.82
CA SER A 201 -11.31 -18.40 41.40
C SER A 201 -12.47 -17.98 40.50
N ASN A 202 -12.84 -16.69 40.48
CA ASN A 202 -13.98 -16.17 39.72
C ASN A 202 -13.59 -15.16 38.64
N ARG A 203 -12.30 -14.84 38.54
CA ARG A 203 -11.81 -13.84 37.59
C ARG A 203 -12.05 -14.20 36.13
N ASP A 204 -11.96 -15.50 35.81
CA ASP A 204 -12.21 -16.01 34.46
C ASP A 204 -13.71 -16.00 34.11
N VAL A 205 -14.16 -14.82 33.67
CA VAL A 205 -15.50 -14.59 33.17
C VAL A 205 -15.48 -14.80 31.65
N SER A 206 -16.31 -15.71 31.17
CA SER A 206 -16.39 -16.04 29.75
C SER A 206 -17.22 -15.02 28.98
N HIS A 207 -18.41 -14.71 29.49
CA HIS A 207 -19.38 -13.79 28.91
C HIS A 207 -20.29 -13.23 30.02
N LEU A 208 -21.05 -12.20 29.71
CA LEU A 208 -22.06 -11.65 30.62
C LEU A 208 -23.46 -11.82 30.02
N LEU A 209 -24.44 -12.04 30.90
CA LEU A 209 -25.85 -11.93 30.55
C LEU A 209 -26.39 -10.63 31.16
N VAL A 210 -27.16 -9.88 30.37
CA VAL A 210 -27.93 -8.73 30.85
C VAL A 210 -29.39 -9.04 30.64
N LEU A 211 -30.11 -9.22 31.74
CA LEU A 211 -31.50 -9.65 31.76
C LEU A 211 -32.39 -8.55 32.34
N VAL A 212 -33.51 -8.25 31.68
CA VAL A 212 -34.55 -7.36 32.17
C VAL A 212 -35.71 -8.22 32.65
N PRO A 213 -36.02 -8.25 33.97
CA PRO A 213 -37.11 -9.06 34.49
C PRO A 213 -38.47 -8.64 33.89
N ASN A 214 -39.34 -9.63 33.66
CA ASN A 214 -40.70 -9.37 33.21
C ASN A 214 -41.52 -8.71 34.32
N ASN A 215 -42.29 -7.68 33.98
CA ASN A 215 -43.41 -7.22 34.79
C ASN A 215 -44.68 -7.85 34.22
N VAL A 216 -45.40 -8.63 35.03
CA VAL A 216 -46.63 -9.36 34.63
C VAL A 216 -47.73 -8.41 34.11
N LEU A 217 -47.69 -7.13 34.50
CA LEU A 217 -48.69 -6.10 34.16
C LEU A 217 -48.10 -4.86 33.49
N GLY A 218 -46.81 -4.89 33.10
CA GLY A 218 -46.10 -3.73 32.55
C GLY A 218 -45.86 -3.80 31.04
N SER A 219 -45.59 -2.65 30.42
CA SER A 219 -45.13 -2.58 29.03
C SER A 219 -43.79 -3.31 28.84
N GLU A 220 -43.50 -3.73 27.61
CA GLU A 220 -42.20 -4.31 27.31
C GLU A 220 -41.08 -3.30 27.54
N ARG A 221 -40.09 -3.71 28.35
CA ARG A 221 -38.90 -2.91 28.67
C ARG A 221 -37.70 -3.61 28.09
N ARG A 222 -36.87 -2.87 27.36
CA ARG A 222 -35.62 -3.32 26.76
C ARG A 222 -34.49 -2.44 27.25
N VAL A 223 -33.29 -2.98 27.28
CA VAL A 223 -32.06 -2.20 27.50
C VAL A 223 -31.12 -2.40 26.33
N PHE A 224 -30.15 -1.50 26.23
CA PHE A 224 -29.09 -1.53 25.24
C PHE A 224 -27.76 -1.63 25.99
N ALA A 225 -26.87 -2.51 25.56
CA ALA A 225 -25.62 -2.74 26.27
C ALA A 225 -24.41 -2.81 25.34
N LEU A 226 -23.28 -2.41 25.91
CA LEU A 226 -21.94 -2.46 25.31
C LEU A 226 -20.95 -2.77 26.43
N ALA A 227 -19.88 -3.49 26.13
CA ALA A 227 -18.71 -3.55 27.01
C ALA A 227 -17.46 -3.01 26.32
N SER A 228 -16.53 -2.52 27.11
CA SER A 228 -15.16 -2.25 26.68
C SER A 228 -14.20 -3.10 27.49
N VAL A 229 -13.30 -3.79 26.80
CA VAL A 229 -12.38 -4.77 27.39
C VAL A 229 -10.96 -4.29 27.14
N ARG A 230 -10.16 -4.21 28.21
CA ARG A 230 -8.77 -3.76 28.16
C ARG A 230 -7.86 -4.73 28.87
N GLY A 231 -6.63 -4.88 28.37
CA GLY A 231 -5.61 -5.69 29.03
C GLY A 231 -5.92 -7.19 29.01
N PHE A 232 -6.75 -7.64 28.06
CA PHE A 232 -7.19 -9.02 27.96
C PHE A 232 -5.98 -9.97 27.82
N ALA A 233 -5.98 -11.05 28.59
CA ALA A 233 -5.06 -12.17 28.44
C ALA A 233 -5.75 -13.48 28.89
N ASP A 234 -5.36 -14.58 28.24
CA ASP A 234 -5.83 -15.95 28.51
C ASP A 234 -4.64 -16.91 28.45
N PHE A 235 -4.00 -17.12 29.61
CA PHE A 235 -2.76 -17.90 29.71
C PHE A 235 -2.96 -19.37 29.37
N SER A 236 -4.13 -19.92 29.68
CA SER A 236 -4.55 -21.29 29.36
C SER A 236 -4.53 -21.54 27.86
N GLU A 237 -4.86 -20.53 27.07
CA GLU A 237 -4.97 -20.62 25.61
C GLU A 237 -3.76 -20.03 24.87
N GLY A 238 -2.67 -19.73 25.60
CA GLY A 238 -1.42 -19.22 25.04
C GLY A 238 -1.40 -17.71 24.79
N VAL A 239 -2.46 -16.98 25.14
CA VAL A 239 -2.55 -15.53 25.04
C VAL A 239 -1.96 -14.90 26.30
N ARG A 240 -0.63 -14.84 26.34
CA ARG A 240 0.14 -14.43 27.54
C ARG A 240 0.37 -12.93 27.68
N GLN A 241 0.25 -12.18 26.60
CA GLN A 241 0.48 -10.73 26.59
C GLN A 241 -0.82 -10.00 26.93
N ARG A 242 -0.72 -8.93 27.73
CA ARG A 242 -1.84 -8.02 27.93
C ARG A 242 -1.90 -7.10 26.72
N PHE A 243 -2.99 -7.16 25.97
CA PHE A 243 -3.21 -6.19 24.91
C PHE A 243 -3.43 -4.80 25.51
N GLY A 244 -2.57 -3.85 25.16
CA GLY A 244 -2.63 -2.48 25.68
C GLY A 244 -3.82 -1.68 25.15
N ASP A 245 -4.33 -2.11 23.99
CA ASP A 245 -5.48 -1.58 23.28
C ASP A 245 -6.83 -2.01 23.93
N THR A 246 -7.89 -1.24 23.68
CA THR A 246 -9.26 -1.52 24.17
C THR A 246 -10.11 -2.07 23.03
N ALA A 247 -10.76 -3.21 23.23
CA ALA A 247 -11.78 -3.72 22.31
C ALA A 247 -13.18 -3.36 22.80
N PHE A 248 -14.04 -2.94 21.88
CA PHE A 248 -15.46 -2.82 22.15
C PHE A 248 -16.16 -4.14 21.85
N VAL A 249 -17.04 -4.55 22.74
CA VAL A 249 -17.81 -5.79 22.65
C VAL A 249 -19.28 -5.42 22.64
N GLN A 250 -19.91 -5.62 21.49
CA GLN A 250 -21.33 -5.38 21.32
C GLN A 250 -22.16 -6.45 22.02
N ALA A 251 -23.23 -6.02 22.70
CA ALA A 251 -24.21 -6.96 23.22
C ALA A 251 -25.07 -7.49 22.08
N VAL A 252 -25.27 -8.80 22.05
CA VAL A 252 -26.15 -9.46 21.08
C VAL A 252 -27.38 -10.02 21.79
N PRO A 253 -28.59 -9.88 21.23
CA PRO A 253 -29.77 -10.55 21.77
C PRO A 253 -29.60 -12.07 21.72
N ASP A 254 -30.11 -12.78 22.73
CA ASP A 254 -30.13 -14.25 22.69
C ASP A 254 -30.96 -14.81 21.52
N SER A 255 -31.95 -14.06 21.05
CA SER A 255 -32.77 -14.36 19.88
C SER A 255 -32.00 -14.38 18.56
N THR A 256 -30.79 -13.82 18.50
CA THR A 256 -29.92 -13.90 17.30
C THR A 256 -29.01 -15.12 17.32
N ALA A 257 -29.11 -15.99 18.33
CA ALA A 257 -28.32 -17.22 18.39
C ALA A 257 -28.64 -18.13 17.20
N ALA A 258 -27.60 -18.71 16.60
CA ALA A 258 -27.69 -19.50 15.38
C ALA A 258 -27.09 -20.90 15.56
N PHE A 259 -27.56 -21.84 14.74
CA PHE A 259 -27.01 -23.21 14.66
C PHE A 259 -25.77 -23.30 13.77
N ASN A 260 -25.61 -22.35 12.85
CA ASN A 260 -24.50 -22.26 11.93
C ASN A 260 -24.01 -20.82 11.91
N THR A 261 -22.71 -20.63 12.18
CA THR A 261 -22.07 -19.31 12.13
C THR A 261 -20.71 -19.45 11.45
N THR A 262 -20.20 -18.36 10.88
CA THR A 262 -18.85 -18.32 10.31
C THR A 262 -18.03 -17.23 10.98
N VAL A 263 -16.79 -17.53 11.33
CA VAL A 263 -15.76 -16.54 11.62
C VAL A 263 -15.04 -16.25 10.30
N PRO A 264 -15.24 -15.08 9.68
CA PRO A 264 -14.80 -14.82 8.30
C PRO A 264 -13.28 -14.67 8.18
N LEU A 265 -12.60 -14.35 9.29
CA LEU A 265 -11.15 -14.20 9.35
C LEU A 265 -10.62 -14.74 10.68
N PHE A 266 -9.64 -15.63 10.59
CA PHE A 266 -8.68 -15.87 11.66
C PHE A 266 -7.27 -15.59 11.15
N ILE A 267 -6.40 -15.19 12.08
CA ILE A 267 -4.96 -15.02 11.85
C ILE A 267 -4.20 -15.69 13.00
N ASN A 268 -3.16 -16.44 12.64
CA ASN A 268 -2.25 -17.10 13.55
C ASN A 268 -0.81 -16.89 13.08
N GLY A 269 0.12 -16.69 14.01
CA GLY A 269 1.54 -16.42 13.73
C GLY A 269 1.83 -14.93 13.47
N LEU A 270 3.11 -14.60 13.24
CA LEU A 270 3.58 -13.20 13.07
C LEU A 270 3.18 -12.26 14.23
N GLY A 271 3.05 -12.79 15.45
CA GLY A 271 2.59 -12.05 16.62
C GLY A 271 1.07 -11.92 16.73
N TYR A 272 0.30 -12.36 15.74
CA TYR A 272 -1.17 -12.45 15.80
C TYR A 272 -1.63 -13.73 16.49
N SER A 273 -2.74 -13.61 17.21
CA SER A 273 -3.49 -14.71 17.79
C SER A 273 -4.98 -14.45 17.63
N THR A 274 -5.73 -15.49 17.28
CA THR A 274 -7.18 -15.45 17.24
C THR A 274 -7.74 -16.37 18.32
N LEU A 275 -8.63 -15.85 19.16
CA LEU A 275 -9.47 -16.62 20.06
C LEU A 275 -10.86 -16.73 19.44
N VAL A 276 -11.44 -17.92 19.43
CA VAL A 276 -12.84 -18.13 19.06
C VAL A 276 -13.63 -18.47 20.31
N GLN A 277 -14.76 -17.79 20.50
CA GLN A 277 -15.73 -18.14 21.53
C GLN A 277 -17.05 -18.56 20.89
N VAL A 278 -17.59 -19.68 21.39
CA VAL A 278 -18.93 -20.18 21.05
C VAL A 278 -19.71 -20.34 22.34
N ILE A 279 -20.74 -19.52 22.53
CA ILE A 279 -21.61 -19.50 23.72
C ILE A 279 -22.87 -20.29 23.40
N ASN A 280 -23.18 -21.30 24.21
CA ASN A 280 -24.44 -22.03 24.15
C ASN A 280 -25.51 -21.29 24.93
N THR A 281 -26.51 -20.76 24.23
CA THR A 281 -27.57 -19.98 24.86
C THR A 281 -28.69 -20.87 25.42
N SER A 282 -28.64 -22.18 25.15
CA SER A 282 -29.61 -23.14 25.64
C SER A 282 -29.25 -23.69 27.03
N GLN A 283 -30.27 -24.18 27.74
CA GLN A 283 -30.12 -24.88 29.02
C GLN A 283 -29.74 -26.37 28.84
N ILE A 284 -29.40 -26.79 27.61
CA ILE A 284 -29.05 -28.17 27.29
C ILE A 284 -27.59 -28.19 26.85
N ALA A 285 -26.79 -29.07 27.46
CA ALA A 285 -25.41 -29.27 27.02
C ALA A 285 -25.38 -29.87 25.61
N SER A 286 -24.42 -29.45 24.81
CA SER A 286 -24.32 -29.79 23.39
C SER A 286 -22.85 -29.91 22.97
N SER A 287 -22.60 -29.99 21.68
CA SER A 287 -21.27 -29.86 21.09
C SER A 287 -21.30 -28.91 19.89
N ALA A 288 -20.11 -28.38 19.56
CA ALA A 288 -19.88 -27.64 18.34
C ALA A 288 -18.83 -28.34 17.49
N THR A 289 -19.11 -28.49 16.20
CA THR A 289 -18.14 -28.88 15.19
C THR A 289 -17.58 -27.62 14.57
N LEU A 290 -16.28 -27.38 14.73
CA LEU A 290 -15.58 -26.26 14.14
C LEU A 290 -14.66 -26.78 13.03
N THR A 291 -14.70 -26.12 11.87
CA THR A 291 -13.88 -26.47 10.71
C THR A 291 -13.10 -25.26 10.26
N ALA A 292 -11.77 -25.32 10.32
CA ALA A 292 -10.89 -24.26 9.80
C ALA A 292 -10.55 -24.51 8.33
N ARG A 293 -10.56 -23.47 7.51
CA ARG A 293 -10.15 -23.55 6.11
C ARG A 293 -9.16 -22.45 5.79
N ALA A 294 -8.14 -22.79 5.02
CA ALA A 294 -7.23 -21.82 4.42
C ALA A 294 -7.98 -20.96 3.38
N PRO A 295 -7.41 -19.85 2.88
CA PRO A 295 -8.12 -18.95 1.97
C PRO A 295 -8.60 -19.63 0.69
N ASN A 296 -7.87 -20.62 0.18
CA ASN A 296 -8.27 -21.43 -0.98
C ASN A 296 -9.40 -22.46 -0.69
N GLY A 297 -9.93 -22.51 0.54
CA GLY A 297 -10.98 -23.44 0.95
C GLY A 297 -10.50 -24.81 1.46
N SER A 298 -9.20 -25.13 1.37
CA SER A 298 -8.68 -26.41 1.87
C SER A 298 -8.68 -26.44 3.40
N LEU A 299 -8.89 -27.61 4.00
CA LEU A 299 -8.76 -27.78 5.45
C LEU A 299 -7.34 -27.45 5.92
N ILE A 300 -7.22 -26.85 7.10
CA ILE A 300 -5.94 -26.51 7.74
C ILE A 300 -5.91 -26.93 9.20
N GLY A 301 -4.78 -27.46 9.65
CA GLY A 301 -4.59 -27.94 11.03
C GLY A 301 -4.75 -29.45 11.18
N GLU A 302 -4.04 -29.99 12.17
CA GLU A 302 -3.91 -31.44 12.41
C GLU A 302 -5.15 -32.05 13.07
N THR A 303 -5.89 -31.25 13.85
CA THR A 303 -7.07 -31.69 14.61
C THR A 303 -8.39 -31.23 13.98
N ASN A 304 -8.41 -31.03 12.67
CA ASN A 304 -9.52 -30.40 11.92
C ASN A 304 -10.32 -31.43 11.08
N PRO A 305 -11.67 -31.45 11.14
CA PRO A 305 -12.55 -30.68 12.02
C PRO A 305 -12.46 -31.10 13.48
N VAL A 306 -12.68 -30.14 14.38
CA VAL A 306 -12.66 -30.36 15.83
C VAL A 306 -14.07 -30.34 16.38
N ILE A 307 -14.37 -31.26 17.30
CA ILE A 307 -15.63 -31.27 18.05
C ILE A 307 -15.31 -30.86 19.48
N VAL A 308 -15.98 -29.82 19.98
CA VAL A 308 -15.83 -29.32 21.35
C VAL A 308 -17.13 -29.45 22.11
N ALA A 309 -17.04 -29.74 23.40
CA ALA A 309 -18.19 -29.74 24.29
C ALA A 309 -18.65 -28.29 24.56
N LEU A 310 -19.96 -28.10 24.58
CA LEU A 310 -20.62 -26.84 24.93
C LEU A 310 -21.55 -27.07 26.12
N PRO A 311 -21.15 -26.69 27.35
CA PRO A 311 -22.00 -26.80 28.53
C PRO A 311 -23.31 -26.02 28.39
N ALA A 312 -24.35 -26.42 29.12
CA ALA A 312 -25.61 -25.68 29.19
C ALA A 312 -25.36 -24.26 29.73
N GLY A 313 -25.81 -23.22 29.01
CA GLY A 313 -25.53 -21.81 29.35
C GLY A 313 -24.05 -21.44 29.39
N GLY A 314 -23.15 -22.33 28.96
CA GLY A 314 -21.71 -22.16 29.00
C GLY A 314 -21.14 -21.72 27.67
N ALA A 315 -19.81 -21.75 27.57
CA ALA A 315 -19.10 -21.38 26.35
C ALA A 315 -17.81 -22.17 26.20
N MET A 316 -17.40 -22.38 24.95
CA MET A 316 -16.02 -22.67 24.59
C MET A 316 -15.34 -21.35 24.27
N ARG A 317 -14.12 -21.11 24.78
CA ARG A 317 -13.23 -20.03 24.34
C ARG A 317 -11.83 -20.59 24.19
N ARG A 318 -11.32 -20.69 22.96
CA ARG A 318 -10.01 -21.32 22.69
C ARG A 318 -9.23 -20.59 21.61
N SER A 319 -7.90 -20.67 21.65
CA SER A 319 -7.06 -20.13 20.57
C SER A 319 -7.17 -21.00 19.33
N VAL A 320 -7.23 -20.38 18.16
CA VAL A 320 -7.28 -21.10 16.87
C VAL A 320 -6.07 -22.02 16.73
N GLN A 321 -4.91 -21.58 17.24
CA GLN A 321 -3.71 -22.40 17.28
C GLN A 321 -3.90 -23.69 18.08
N GLY A 322 -4.37 -23.58 19.33
CA GLY A 322 -4.59 -24.74 20.20
C GLY A 322 -5.81 -25.58 19.82
N LEU A 323 -6.79 -24.98 19.14
CA LEU A 323 -8.01 -25.63 18.71
C LEU A 323 -7.78 -26.56 17.50
N PHE A 324 -6.97 -26.12 16.53
CA PHE A 324 -6.71 -26.86 15.28
C PHE A 324 -5.30 -27.46 15.18
N GLY A 325 -4.48 -27.32 16.23
CA GLY A 325 -3.10 -27.82 16.22
C GLY A 325 -2.23 -27.13 15.18
N LEU A 326 -2.38 -25.81 15.02
CA LEU A 326 -1.57 -25.05 14.07
C LEU A 326 -0.17 -24.79 14.64
N SER A 327 0.84 -24.78 13.76
CA SER A 327 2.17 -24.31 14.14
C SER A 327 2.17 -22.79 14.42
N SER A 328 3.26 -22.24 14.95
CA SER A 328 3.42 -20.80 15.16
C SER A 328 3.70 -20.01 13.87
N SER A 329 3.84 -20.69 12.73
CA SER A 329 4.00 -20.03 11.44
C SER A 329 2.72 -19.32 11.00
N PHE A 330 2.89 -18.35 10.09
CA PHE A 330 1.77 -17.59 9.57
C PHE A 330 0.72 -18.52 8.93
N SER A 331 -0.52 -18.38 9.38
CA SER A 331 -1.68 -19.03 8.79
C SER A 331 -2.90 -18.12 8.98
N SER A 332 -3.78 -18.13 7.99
CA SER A 332 -5.02 -17.38 8.03
C SER A 332 -6.12 -18.14 7.28
N GLY A 333 -7.35 -17.68 7.39
CA GLY A 333 -8.49 -18.26 6.71
C GLY A 333 -9.78 -17.98 7.46
N PHE A 334 -10.73 -18.91 7.38
CA PHE A 334 -12.05 -18.77 8.02
C PHE A 334 -12.43 -20.05 8.77
N ILE A 335 -13.37 -19.93 9.72
CA ILE A 335 -13.85 -21.05 10.53
C ILE A 335 -15.37 -21.12 10.42
N THR A 336 -15.89 -22.28 10.04
CA THR A 336 -17.33 -22.56 10.13
C THR A 336 -17.64 -23.29 11.44
N VAL A 337 -18.68 -22.85 12.14
CA VAL A 337 -19.16 -23.43 13.40
C VAL A 337 -20.55 -24.01 13.17
N GLN A 338 -20.73 -25.28 13.50
CA GLN A 338 -22.01 -25.99 13.41
C GLN A 338 -22.36 -26.60 14.76
N THR A 339 -23.60 -26.39 15.22
CA THR A 339 -24.05 -26.80 16.56
C THR A 339 -25.45 -27.40 16.52
N ALA A 340 -25.77 -28.23 17.51
CA ALA A 340 -27.12 -28.78 17.69
C ALA A 340 -28.02 -27.91 18.59
N THR A 341 -27.45 -26.90 19.25
CA THR A 341 -28.17 -25.90 20.05
C THR A 341 -27.87 -24.50 19.51
N PRO A 342 -28.77 -23.52 19.70
CA PRO A 342 -28.50 -22.14 19.31
C PRO A 342 -27.25 -21.60 20.03
N THR A 343 -26.37 -20.95 19.27
CA THR A 343 -25.13 -20.38 19.80
C THR A 343 -24.87 -18.96 19.34
N VAL A 344 -24.14 -18.21 20.17
CA VAL A 344 -23.51 -16.95 19.80
C VAL A 344 -22.03 -17.19 19.59
N THR A 345 -21.51 -16.85 18.41
CA THR A 345 -20.09 -16.99 18.09
C THR A 345 -19.45 -15.61 18.00
N SER A 346 -18.22 -15.48 18.52
CA SER A 346 -17.39 -14.30 18.37
C SER A 346 -15.92 -14.69 18.22
N ALA A 347 -15.13 -13.80 17.64
CA ALA A 347 -13.69 -13.97 17.51
C ALA A 347 -12.98 -12.73 18.04
N ALA A 348 -11.92 -12.94 18.81
CA ALA A 348 -11.03 -11.88 19.27
C ALA A 348 -9.68 -12.04 18.57
N ILE A 349 -9.23 -11.00 17.89
CA ILE A 349 -7.93 -10.96 17.23
C ILE A 349 -7.05 -10.00 18.02
N GLY A 350 -5.91 -10.49 18.48
CA GLY A 350 -4.90 -9.70 19.15
C GLY A 350 -3.54 -9.85 18.47
N VAL A 351 -2.73 -8.80 18.51
CA VAL A 351 -1.41 -8.76 17.87
C VAL A 351 -0.38 -8.12 18.81
N ALA A 352 0.81 -8.70 18.89
CA ALA A 352 1.96 -8.04 19.52
C ALA A 352 2.44 -6.88 18.62
N PRO A 353 2.56 -5.65 19.12
CA PRO A 353 2.79 -5.28 20.52
C PRO A 353 1.56 -4.87 21.36
N GLY A 354 0.34 -4.87 20.82
CA GLY A 354 -0.82 -4.58 21.69
C GLY A 354 -2.19 -4.39 21.05
N GLY A 355 -2.33 -4.37 19.72
CA GLY A 355 -3.62 -4.19 19.05
C GLY A 355 -4.61 -5.30 19.40
N PHE A 356 -5.89 -4.94 19.62
CA PHE A 356 -6.93 -5.89 20.03
C PHE A 356 -8.31 -5.50 19.56
N VAL A 357 -9.01 -6.46 18.96
CA VAL A 357 -10.36 -6.30 18.44
C VAL A 357 -11.19 -7.54 18.74
N VAL A 358 -12.47 -7.33 19.06
CA VAL A 358 -13.47 -8.39 19.13
C VAL A 358 -14.46 -8.16 18.00
N SER A 359 -14.68 -9.18 17.19
CA SER A 359 -15.69 -9.20 16.14
C SER A 359 -16.73 -10.26 16.48
N PRO A 360 -18.04 -9.99 16.30
CA PRO A 360 -19.01 -11.06 16.26
C PRO A 360 -18.69 -12.03 15.11
N GLY A 361 -19.22 -13.25 15.19
CA GLY A 361 -19.31 -14.12 14.02
C GLY A 361 -20.07 -13.40 12.89
N ALA A 362 -19.69 -13.69 11.64
CA ALA A 362 -20.30 -13.05 10.49
C ALA A 362 -21.83 -13.26 10.52
N PRO A 363 -22.62 -12.20 10.21
CA PRO A 363 -24.04 -12.36 9.96
C PRO A 363 -24.27 -13.32 8.77
N ALA A 364 -25.53 -13.67 8.54
CA ALA A 364 -25.90 -14.43 7.35
C ALA A 364 -25.29 -13.77 6.08
N PRO A 365 -24.75 -14.56 5.13
CA PRO A 365 -24.18 -14.03 3.90
C PRO A 365 -25.16 -13.12 3.16
N SER A 366 -24.67 -12.02 2.59
CA SER A 366 -25.45 -11.01 1.86
C SER A 366 -24.81 -10.72 0.51
N THR A 367 -25.60 -10.16 -0.41
CA THR A 367 -25.14 -9.72 -1.74
C THR A 367 -24.77 -8.24 -1.77
N ASN A 368 -25.07 -7.47 -0.73
CA ASN A 368 -24.93 -6.02 -0.73
C ASN A 368 -24.59 -5.50 0.67
N PHE A 369 -23.53 -4.71 0.78
CA PHE A 369 -23.08 -4.08 2.01
C PHE A 369 -22.11 -2.93 1.70
N ALA A 370 -21.83 -2.09 2.68
CA ALA A 370 -20.87 -0.99 2.58
C ALA A 370 -19.96 -0.93 3.81
N PHE A 371 -18.85 -0.22 3.71
CA PHE A 371 -17.96 0.06 4.85
C PHE A 371 -17.53 1.51 4.80
N ALA A 372 -17.82 2.27 5.84
CA ALA A 372 -17.37 3.65 5.92
C ALA A 372 -15.87 3.73 6.19
N THR A 373 -15.16 4.45 5.32
CA THR A 373 -13.69 4.55 5.30
C THR A 373 -13.26 6.00 5.46
N ASP A 374 -12.09 6.23 6.03
CA ASP A 374 -11.49 7.57 6.04
C ASP A 374 -10.53 7.74 4.88
N ALA A 375 -10.11 8.98 4.66
CA ALA A 375 -9.07 9.28 3.69
C ALA A 375 -7.82 8.42 3.98
N PRO A 376 -7.19 7.82 2.96
CA PRO A 376 -6.05 6.95 3.16
C PRO A 376 -4.92 7.62 3.94
N ASN A 377 -4.39 6.92 4.93
CA ASN A 377 -3.28 7.39 5.75
C ASN A 377 -2.16 6.32 5.72
N PRO A 378 -0.93 6.66 5.30
CA PRO A 378 0.19 5.70 5.21
C PRO A 378 0.58 5.02 6.53
N GLN A 379 0.14 5.54 7.69
CA GLN A 379 0.38 4.92 8.98
C GLN A 379 -0.63 3.82 9.33
N PHE A 380 -1.73 3.73 8.59
CA PHE A 380 -2.83 2.81 8.85
C PHE A 380 -3.14 1.95 7.62
N PHE A 381 -3.80 0.83 7.85
CA PHE A 381 -4.33 -0.04 6.82
C PHE A 381 -5.82 -0.28 7.07
N THR A 382 -6.54 -0.52 5.98
CA THR A 382 -7.88 -1.10 6.00
C THR A 382 -7.80 -2.39 5.21
N GLY A 383 -7.90 -3.53 5.90
CA GLY A 383 -7.89 -4.86 5.30
C GLY A 383 -9.30 -5.41 5.20
N PHE A 384 -9.72 -5.83 4.02
CA PHE A 384 -10.98 -6.53 3.79
C PHE A 384 -10.75 -8.03 3.66
N THR A 385 -11.69 -8.82 4.16
CA THR A 385 -11.80 -10.24 3.92
C THR A 385 -13.18 -10.55 3.36
N PHE A 386 -13.21 -11.21 2.21
CA PHE A 386 -14.43 -11.66 1.55
C PHE A 386 -14.44 -13.18 1.49
N LEU A 387 -15.49 -13.80 1.99
CA LEU A 387 -15.70 -15.24 2.01
C LEU A 387 -16.90 -15.58 1.13
N ASN A 388 -16.68 -16.48 0.17
CA ASN A 388 -17.73 -17.10 -0.61
C ASN A 388 -18.08 -18.48 -0.02
N PRO A 389 -19.19 -18.62 0.72
CA PRO A 389 -19.62 -19.91 1.25
C PRO A 389 -20.31 -20.80 0.20
N ALA A 390 -20.67 -20.25 -0.97
CA ALA A 390 -21.43 -20.96 -1.99
C ALA A 390 -20.58 -21.99 -2.75
N GLY A 391 -21.27 -22.96 -3.36
CA GLY A 391 -20.65 -23.94 -4.28
C GLY A 391 -20.38 -23.38 -5.68
N THR A 392 -20.72 -22.12 -5.93
CA THR A 392 -20.48 -21.40 -7.20
C THR A 392 -19.54 -20.22 -6.98
N PRO A 393 -18.76 -19.81 -7.99
CA PRO A 393 -17.91 -18.63 -7.89
C PRO A 393 -18.73 -17.36 -7.62
N ALA A 394 -18.15 -16.41 -6.90
CA ALA A 394 -18.72 -15.08 -6.65
C ALA A 394 -17.95 -14.02 -7.45
N THR A 395 -18.67 -13.06 -8.00
CA THR A 395 -18.13 -11.88 -8.67
C THR A 395 -18.60 -10.63 -7.92
N LEU A 396 -17.64 -9.93 -7.33
CA LEU A 396 -17.86 -8.74 -6.54
C LEU A 396 -17.61 -7.51 -7.41
N THR A 397 -18.50 -6.53 -7.32
CA THR A 397 -18.26 -5.15 -7.75
C THR A 397 -18.00 -4.32 -6.50
N ILE A 398 -16.81 -3.73 -6.41
CA ILE A 398 -16.35 -2.92 -5.28
C ILE A 398 -16.27 -1.47 -5.76
N ARG A 399 -17.03 -0.56 -5.17
CA ARG A 399 -17.10 0.86 -5.54
C ARG A 399 -16.57 1.74 -4.42
N ASP A 400 -15.76 2.72 -4.80
CA ASP A 400 -15.41 3.85 -3.95
C ASP A 400 -16.45 4.96 -4.13
N LEU A 401 -17.13 5.33 -3.04
CA LEU A 401 -18.17 6.36 -3.02
C LEU A 401 -17.76 7.43 -2.01
N LEU A 402 -17.86 8.70 -2.41
CA LEU A 402 -17.69 9.82 -1.50
C LEU A 402 -18.88 9.93 -0.54
N ASP A 403 -18.74 10.73 0.52
CA ASP A 403 -19.81 10.98 1.48
C ASP A 403 -21.09 11.55 0.80
N ASP A 404 -21.00 12.22 -0.35
CA ASP A 404 -22.16 12.70 -1.12
C ASP A 404 -22.84 11.63 -2.01
N GLY A 405 -22.33 10.39 -2.01
CA GLY A 405 -22.84 9.27 -2.80
C GLY A 405 -22.32 9.20 -4.23
N ARG A 406 -21.43 10.12 -4.66
CA ARG A 406 -20.80 10.08 -5.98
C ARG A 406 -19.76 8.96 -6.05
N ALA A 407 -19.86 8.11 -7.07
CA ALA A 407 -18.86 7.07 -7.33
C ALA A 407 -17.59 7.65 -7.96
N VAL A 408 -16.44 7.33 -7.39
CA VAL A 408 -15.12 7.78 -7.85
C VAL A 408 -14.50 6.75 -8.78
N THR A 409 -14.49 5.50 -8.34
CA THR A 409 -13.89 4.39 -9.07
C THR A 409 -14.55 3.08 -8.66
N ARG A 410 -14.27 2.02 -9.42
CA ARG A 410 -14.64 0.67 -9.03
C ARG A 410 -13.52 -0.33 -9.31
N SER A 411 -13.74 -1.55 -8.86
CA SER A 411 -12.97 -2.72 -9.25
C SER A 411 -13.85 -3.96 -9.19
N SER A 412 -13.50 -4.98 -9.97
CA SER A 412 -14.16 -6.29 -9.93
C SER A 412 -13.24 -7.33 -9.29
N LEU A 413 -13.79 -8.16 -8.41
CA LEU A 413 -13.04 -9.22 -7.74
C LEU A 413 -13.79 -10.55 -7.82
N ARG A 414 -13.11 -11.60 -8.28
CA ARG A 414 -13.66 -12.95 -8.30
C ARG A 414 -13.19 -13.75 -7.08
N ILE A 415 -14.11 -14.50 -6.48
CA ILE A 415 -13.83 -15.42 -5.37
C ILE A 415 -14.31 -16.81 -5.77
N ASP A 416 -13.43 -17.79 -5.67
CA ASP A 416 -13.76 -19.17 -6.00
C ASP A 416 -14.77 -19.75 -4.98
N PRO A 417 -15.52 -20.82 -5.34
CA PRO A 417 -16.42 -21.50 -4.42
C PRO A 417 -15.74 -21.89 -3.10
N GLN A 418 -16.46 -21.76 -1.98
CA GLN A 418 -16.00 -22.20 -0.65
C GLN A 418 -14.61 -21.67 -0.26
N SER A 419 -14.27 -20.48 -0.72
CA SER A 419 -12.95 -19.85 -0.55
C SER A 419 -13.10 -18.42 -0.04
N SER A 420 -12.00 -17.85 0.44
CA SER A 420 -11.93 -16.46 0.88
C SER A 420 -10.72 -15.75 0.31
N ILE A 421 -10.80 -14.43 0.25
CA ILE A 421 -9.72 -13.57 -0.18
C ILE A 421 -9.61 -12.38 0.76
N SER A 422 -8.37 -12.03 1.12
CA SER A 422 -8.08 -10.81 1.89
C SER A 422 -7.23 -9.86 1.07
N ARG A 423 -7.56 -8.58 1.10
CA ARG A 423 -6.85 -7.50 0.38
C ARG A 423 -6.90 -6.21 1.18
N ASN A 424 -5.85 -5.41 1.06
CA ASN A 424 -5.88 -4.04 1.58
C ASN A 424 -6.72 -3.14 0.67
N LEU A 425 -7.33 -2.09 1.23
CA LEU A 425 -8.09 -1.09 0.48
C LEU A 425 -7.26 -0.48 -0.65
N THR A 426 -6.00 -0.15 -0.38
CA THR A 426 -5.06 0.41 -1.37
C THR A 426 -4.61 -0.60 -2.42
N GLU A 427 -4.78 -1.91 -2.20
CA GLU A 427 -4.56 -2.93 -3.23
C GLU A 427 -5.80 -3.08 -4.12
N LEU A 428 -7.00 -3.01 -3.52
CA LEU A 428 -8.27 -3.09 -4.25
C LEU A 428 -8.53 -1.84 -5.09
N LEU A 429 -8.17 -0.67 -4.54
CA LEU A 429 -8.48 0.66 -5.05
C LEU A 429 -7.30 1.61 -4.78
N PRO A 430 -6.15 1.46 -5.46
CA PRO A 430 -4.96 2.29 -5.24
C PRO A 430 -5.17 3.78 -5.53
N GLU A 431 -6.26 4.14 -6.19
CA GLU A 431 -6.60 5.51 -6.58
C GLU A 431 -7.39 6.28 -5.51
N ILE A 432 -7.80 5.64 -4.42
CA ILE A 432 -8.57 6.31 -3.36
C ILE A 432 -7.76 7.45 -2.72
N ARG A 433 -8.39 8.60 -2.48
CA ARG A 433 -7.75 9.81 -1.92
C ARG A 433 -8.55 10.45 -0.80
N ASP A 434 -9.87 10.35 -0.88
CA ASP A 434 -10.79 11.04 0.02
C ASP A 434 -11.50 10.05 0.97
N ALA A 435 -12.14 10.61 1.99
CA ALA A 435 -13.03 9.84 2.87
C ALA A 435 -14.37 9.56 2.18
N GLY A 436 -15.05 8.50 2.63
CA GLY A 436 -16.31 8.10 2.04
C GLY A 436 -16.76 6.73 2.58
N PHE A 437 -17.21 5.87 1.67
CA PHE A 437 -17.53 4.49 1.98
C PHE A 437 -17.32 3.58 0.78
N ILE A 438 -16.94 2.33 1.06
CA ILE A 438 -16.73 1.30 0.07
C ILE A 438 -18.00 0.47 -0.04
N HIS A 439 -18.68 0.54 -1.17
CA HIS A 439 -19.85 -0.29 -1.48
C HIS A 439 -19.42 -1.58 -2.17
N ILE A 440 -20.03 -2.70 -1.79
CA ILE A 440 -19.73 -4.01 -2.34
C ILE A 440 -21.05 -4.68 -2.73
N ALA A 441 -21.15 -5.01 -4.01
CA ALA A 441 -22.21 -5.84 -4.56
C ALA A 441 -21.63 -7.18 -5.02
N SER A 442 -22.34 -8.28 -4.79
CA SER A 442 -21.95 -9.63 -5.20
C SER A 442 -23.10 -10.32 -5.93
N ASP A 443 -22.79 -11.10 -6.95
CA ASP A 443 -23.76 -11.92 -7.71
C ASP A 443 -24.33 -13.10 -6.89
N VAL A 444 -23.61 -13.53 -5.84
CA VAL A 444 -24.06 -14.54 -4.86
C VAL A 444 -23.85 -14.04 -3.42
N PRO A 445 -24.61 -14.55 -2.43
CA PRO A 445 -24.42 -14.16 -1.03
C PRO A 445 -23.02 -14.51 -0.51
N ILE A 446 -22.32 -13.53 0.06
CA ILE A 446 -20.98 -13.66 0.65
C ILE A 446 -20.95 -13.10 2.07
N SER A 447 -19.94 -13.49 2.85
CA SER A 447 -19.63 -12.85 4.12
C SER A 447 -18.45 -11.90 3.93
N ALA A 448 -18.53 -10.70 4.49
CA ALA A 448 -17.44 -9.73 4.47
C ALA A 448 -17.10 -9.25 5.88
N ALA A 449 -15.81 -9.05 6.12
CA ALA A 449 -15.30 -8.42 7.32
C ALA A 449 -14.20 -7.44 6.93
N ALA A 450 -13.98 -6.42 7.77
CA ALA A 450 -12.90 -5.48 7.57
C ALA A 450 -12.23 -5.14 8.90
N LEU A 451 -10.91 -5.00 8.86
CA LEU A 451 -10.12 -4.52 9.99
C LEU A 451 -9.46 -3.21 9.60
N TYR A 452 -9.54 -2.22 10.49
CA TYR A 452 -8.71 -1.04 10.46
C TYR A 452 -7.60 -1.19 11.48
N GLY A 453 -6.36 -0.89 11.11
CA GLY A 453 -5.25 -1.05 12.03
C GLY A 453 -4.10 -0.11 11.73
N ARG A 454 -3.25 0.08 12.73
CA ARG A 454 -1.99 0.81 12.55
C ARG A 454 -0.91 -0.15 12.07
N ASN A 455 -0.03 0.32 11.18
CA ASN A 455 1.03 -0.51 10.58
C ASN A 455 2.08 -1.01 11.60
N ASP A 456 2.14 -0.42 12.80
CA ASP A 456 2.97 -0.88 13.92
C ASP A 456 2.25 -1.87 14.86
N SER A 457 1.04 -2.32 14.50
CA SER A 457 0.25 -3.30 15.25
C SER A 457 -0.15 -2.86 16.68
N THR A 458 -0.11 -1.56 16.98
CA THR A 458 -0.53 -1.03 18.30
C THR A 458 -2.04 -0.81 18.43
N LEU A 459 -2.76 -0.79 17.31
CA LEU A 459 -4.21 -0.57 17.24
C LEU A 459 -4.84 -1.52 16.22
N LEU A 460 -5.93 -2.18 16.62
CA LEU A 460 -6.84 -2.90 15.71
C LEU A 460 -8.28 -2.54 16.00
N ALA A 461 -9.07 -2.21 14.99
CA ALA A 461 -10.49 -1.94 15.10
C ALA A 461 -11.27 -2.79 14.09
N ASN A 462 -12.47 -3.19 14.48
CA ASN A 462 -13.41 -3.77 13.53
C ASN A 462 -13.97 -2.64 12.67
N LEU A 463 -14.04 -2.84 11.37
CA LEU A 463 -14.85 -2.02 10.49
C LEU A 463 -16.09 -2.84 10.14
N SER A 464 -17.19 -2.42 10.74
CA SER A 464 -18.44 -3.14 10.70
C SER A 464 -19.09 -2.99 9.33
N PRO A 465 -19.61 -4.06 8.72
CA PRO A 465 -20.37 -3.94 7.49
C PRO A 465 -21.65 -3.14 7.77
N MET A 466 -21.91 -2.19 6.90
CA MET A 466 -23.13 -1.39 6.84
C MET A 466 -24.08 -2.06 5.87
N HIS A 467 -25.33 -2.26 6.27
CA HIS A 467 -26.32 -2.95 5.46
C HIS A 467 -27.11 -1.94 4.64
N SER A 468 -27.08 -2.15 3.34
CA SER A 468 -27.86 -1.38 2.39
C SER A 468 -29.29 -1.89 2.30
N GLN A 469 -30.21 -1.02 1.88
CA GLN A 469 -31.57 -1.45 1.57
C GLN A 469 -31.59 -2.33 0.30
N PRO A 470 -32.56 -3.26 0.15
CA PRO A 470 -32.63 -4.11 -1.02
C PRO A 470 -32.72 -3.36 -2.36
N ASP A 471 -33.26 -2.15 -2.35
CA ASP A 471 -33.38 -1.25 -3.51
C ASP A 471 -32.18 -0.29 -3.68
N TYR A 472 -31.18 -0.39 -2.81
CA TYR A 472 -29.97 0.43 -2.91
C TYR A 472 -29.08 -0.05 -4.05
N ASN A 473 -29.02 0.78 -5.08
CA ASN A 473 -28.07 0.65 -6.16
C ASN A 473 -27.39 2.00 -6.38
N PRO A 474 -26.18 2.21 -5.84
CA PRO A 474 -25.46 3.46 -6.04
C PRO A 474 -25.13 3.64 -7.53
N PRO A 475 -24.99 4.90 -7.98
CA PRO A 475 -24.61 5.18 -9.36
C PRO A 475 -23.24 4.56 -9.67
N ASP A 476 -23.10 4.05 -10.90
CA ASP A 476 -21.78 3.66 -11.40
C ASP A 476 -20.93 4.89 -11.73
N PRO A 477 -19.60 4.83 -11.57
CA PRO A 477 -18.72 5.89 -12.01
C PRO A 477 -18.86 6.08 -13.54
N THR A 478 -19.02 7.32 -13.98
CA THR A 478 -19.15 7.68 -15.40
C THR A 478 -17.79 7.96 -16.06
N THR A 479 -16.76 8.10 -15.24
CA THR A 479 -15.37 8.26 -15.65
C THR A 479 -14.48 7.36 -14.80
N PHE A 480 -13.37 6.93 -15.38
CA PHE A 480 -12.50 5.91 -14.83
C PHE A 480 -11.06 6.41 -14.71
N LEU A 481 -10.20 5.57 -14.16
CA LEU A 481 -8.76 5.83 -14.11
C LEU A 481 -8.00 4.86 -15.02
N ILE A 482 -6.88 5.34 -15.57
CA ILE A 482 -5.84 4.48 -16.15
C ILE A 482 -4.58 4.68 -15.32
N THR A 483 -4.12 3.61 -14.67
CA THR A 483 -2.96 3.63 -13.78
C THR A 483 -1.93 2.57 -14.15
N GLY A 484 -0.68 2.83 -13.79
CA GLY A 484 0.45 1.95 -13.99
C GLY A 484 1.71 2.51 -13.37
N THR A 485 2.79 1.74 -13.48
CA THR A 485 4.10 2.07 -12.94
C THR A 485 5.18 2.01 -14.01
N VAL A 486 6.21 2.84 -13.86
CA VAL A 486 7.39 2.82 -14.71
C VAL A 486 8.62 2.56 -13.85
N ARG A 487 9.39 1.53 -14.21
CA ARG A 487 10.56 1.08 -13.44
C ARG A 487 11.79 0.86 -14.33
N HIS A 488 12.98 1.05 -13.78
CA HIS A 488 14.26 0.65 -14.38
C HIS A 488 14.97 -0.31 -13.43
N ASN A 489 15.22 -1.55 -13.87
CA ASN A 489 15.78 -2.63 -13.04
C ASN A 489 15.08 -2.76 -11.68
N SER A 490 13.74 -2.77 -11.70
CA SER A 490 12.85 -2.83 -10.51
C SER A 490 12.87 -1.60 -9.59
N ALA A 491 13.76 -0.63 -9.80
CA ALA A 491 13.71 0.66 -9.11
C ALA A 491 12.66 1.57 -9.76
N SER A 492 11.93 2.32 -8.94
CA SER A 492 10.99 3.35 -9.42
C SER A 492 11.67 4.38 -10.30
N LEU A 493 11.05 4.72 -11.44
CA LEU A 493 11.58 5.72 -12.37
C LEU A 493 10.67 6.98 -12.37
N PRO A 494 10.98 7.99 -11.55
CA PRO A 494 10.21 9.23 -11.49
C PRO A 494 10.45 10.14 -12.69
N GLY A 495 9.50 11.04 -12.97
CA GLY A 495 9.62 12.08 -13.99
C GLY A 495 9.51 11.60 -15.44
N VAL A 496 9.08 10.35 -15.67
CA VAL A 496 8.82 9.82 -17.02
C VAL A 496 7.53 10.43 -17.54
N SER A 497 7.58 11.03 -18.73
CA SER A 497 6.37 11.51 -19.40
C SER A 497 5.59 10.31 -19.91
N VAL A 498 4.32 10.21 -19.53
CA VAL A 498 3.40 9.19 -20.01
C VAL A 498 2.30 9.87 -20.82
N GLN A 499 2.12 9.44 -22.06
CA GLN A 499 1.07 9.91 -22.96
C GLN A 499 -0.08 8.89 -22.99
N LEU A 500 -1.30 9.39 -22.90
CA LEU A 500 -2.53 8.69 -23.27
C LEU A 500 -3.00 9.24 -24.62
N ALA A 501 -3.33 8.36 -25.57
CA ALA A 501 -3.88 8.74 -26.86
C ALA A 501 -5.07 7.83 -27.23
N GLY A 502 -6.06 8.34 -27.96
CA GLY A 502 -7.25 7.60 -28.37
C GLY A 502 -8.48 8.50 -28.37
N SER A 503 -9.52 8.10 -27.62
CA SER A 503 -10.74 8.91 -27.46
C SER A 503 -10.51 10.21 -26.68
N LEU A 504 -9.42 10.28 -25.93
CA LEU A 504 -8.87 11.43 -25.23
C LEU A 504 -7.35 11.40 -25.42
N THR A 505 -6.74 12.57 -25.58
CA THR A 505 -5.27 12.72 -25.53
C THR A 505 -4.89 13.51 -24.28
N ALA A 506 -4.03 12.94 -23.45
CA ALA A 506 -3.58 13.54 -22.20
C ALA A 506 -2.12 13.16 -21.91
N TYR A 507 -1.48 13.93 -21.03
CA TYR A 507 -0.13 13.66 -20.54
C TYR A 507 -0.11 13.70 -19.02
N THR A 508 0.73 12.86 -18.43
CA THR A 508 1.05 12.88 -17.01
C THR A 508 2.54 12.55 -16.83
N VAL A 509 3.05 12.67 -15.62
CA VAL A 509 4.42 12.27 -15.28
C VAL A 509 4.38 11.27 -14.13
N THR A 510 5.36 10.36 -14.10
CA THR A 510 5.49 9.46 -12.96
C THR A 510 5.94 10.20 -11.70
N ASP A 511 5.33 9.85 -10.58
CA ASP A 511 5.70 10.36 -9.25
C ASP A 511 7.00 9.74 -8.72
N GLU A 512 7.38 10.07 -7.48
CA GLU A 512 8.60 9.55 -6.81
C GLU A 512 8.64 8.02 -6.70
N PHE A 513 7.47 7.35 -6.73
CA PHE A 513 7.35 5.90 -6.71
C PHE A 513 7.27 5.28 -8.10
N GLY A 514 7.38 6.09 -9.15
CA GLY A 514 7.29 5.65 -10.54
C GLY A 514 5.85 5.43 -11.00
N THR A 515 4.85 5.90 -10.26
CA THR A 515 3.43 5.67 -10.58
C THR A 515 2.87 6.79 -11.44
N PHE A 516 2.05 6.46 -12.43
CA PHE A 516 1.29 7.43 -13.20
C PHE A 516 -0.22 7.18 -13.08
N VAL A 517 -1.00 8.25 -13.18
CA VAL A 517 -2.47 8.22 -13.15
C VAL A 517 -3.04 9.16 -14.20
N PHE A 518 -3.96 8.65 -15.02
CA PHE A 518 -4.89 9.46 -15.81
C PHE A 518 -6.27 9.40 -15.14
N PRO A 519 -6.71 10.48 -14.48
CA PRO A 519 -8.06 10.55 -13.92
C PRO A 519 -9.10 10.90 -14.99
N ASN A 520 -10.38 10.73 -14.66
CA ASN A 520 -11.52 11.20 -15.45
C ASN A 520 -11.57 10.68 -16.90
N VAL A 521 -11.12 9.45 -17.13
CA VAL A 521 -11.07 8.83 -18.45
C VAL A 521 -12.45 8.26 -18.81
N SER A 522 -13.03 8.70 -19.92
CA SER A 522 -14.30 8.17 -20.41
C SER A 522 -14.14 6.77 -21.01
N ASN A 523 -15.26 6.08 -21.23
CA ASN A 523 -15.25 4.84 -22.01
C ASN A 523 -14.65 5.05 -23.39
N GLY A 524 -13.81 4.11 -23.82
CA GLY A 524 -13.10 4.17 -25.09
C GLY A 524 -11.88 3.27 -25.14
N SER A 525 -11.27 3.21 -26.31
CA SER A 525 -9.98 2.57 -26.52
C SER A 525 -8.88 3.62 -26.51
N TYR A 526 -7.79 3.28 -25.85
CA TYR A 526 -6.64 4.12 -25.60
C TYR A 526 -5.33 3.37 -25.85
N THR A 527 -4.28 4.13 -26.07
CA THR A 527 -2.90 3.67 -26.09
C THR A 527 -2.10 4.51 -25.11
N VAL A 528 -1.43 3.86 -24.16
CA VAL A 528 -0.51 4.49 -23.20
C VAL A 528 0.91 4.33 -23.72
N ARG A 529 1.72 5.40 -23.68
CA ARG A 529 3.14 5.38 -24.08
C ARG A 529 3.99 6.12 -23.06
N ALA A 530 4.99 5.44 -22.51
CA ALA A 530 6.02 6.07 -21.68
C ALA A 530 7.15 6.63 -22.56
N GLY A 531 7.72 7.78 -22.17
CA GLY A 531 8.80 8.46 -22.87
C GLY A 531 9.67 9.30 -21.93
N ALA A 532 10.99 9.11 -22.05
CA ALA A 532 12.01 9.86 -21.33
C ALA A 532 13.32 9.80 -22.13
N THR A 533 14.06 10.92 -22.19
CA THR A 533 15.37 10.96 -22.84
C THR A 533 16.31 9.96 -22.19
N GLY A 534 17.07 9.21 -22.99
CA GLY A 534 18.01 8.21 -22.48
C GLY A 534 17.40 6.85 -22.17
N TYR A 535 16.09 6.68 -22.31
CA TYR A 535 15.41 5.41 -22.06
C TYR A 535 14.66 4.89 -23.29
N ALA A 536 14.66 3.57 -23.42
CA ALA A 536 13.71 2.83 -24.25
C ALA A 536 12.74 2.07 -23.33
N PHE A 537 11.46 1.98 -23.70
CA PHE A 537 10.43 1.36 -22.87
C PHE A 537 9.88 0.06 -23.47
N SER A 538 9.66 -0.94 -22.61
CA SER A 538 8.99 -2.19 -22.93
C SER A 538 7.79 -2.39 -21.98
N PRO A 539 6.56 -2.58 -22.51
CA PRO A 539 6.22 -2.49 -23.93
C PRO A 539 6.43 -1.06 -24.48
N SER A 540 6.57 -0.88 -25.78
CA SER A 540 6.70 0.48 -26.37
C SER A 540 5.38 1.26 -26.38
N ALA A 541 4.27 0.54 -26.19
CA ALA A 541 2.94 1.08 -25.95
C ALA A 541 2.06 0.00 -25.29
N SER A 542 1.13 0.41 -24.44
CA SER A 542 0.10 -0.48 -23.89
C SER A 542 -1.27 -0.11 -24.44
N ALA A 543 -2.00 -1.09 -24.99
CA ALA A 543 -3.37 -0.89 -25.45
C ALA A 543 -4.34 -1.08 -24.28
N VAL A 544 -5.19 -0.09 -24.03
CA VAL A 544 -6.12 -0.05 -22.90
C VAL A 544 -7.52 0.17 -23.41
N THR A 545 -8.49 -0.62 -22.94
CA THR A 545 -9.90 -0.36 -23.22
C THR A 545 -10.62 -0.12 -21.91
N VAL A 546 -11.25 1.03 -21.80
CA VAL A 546 -12.11 1.41 -20.67
C VAL A 546 -13.55 1.27 -21.13
N GLN A 547 -14.34 0.44 -20.47
CA GLN A 547 -15.77 0.24 -20.78
C GLN A 547 -16.65 0.48 -19.58
N SER A 548 -16.21 -0.01 -18.43
CA SER A 548 -16.99 0.08 -17.22
C SER A 548 -16.12 -0.01 -15.98
N ASP A 549 -14.79 -0.12 -16.09
CA ASP A 549 -13.90 -0.22 -14.94
C ASP A 549 -12.60 0.54 -15.23
N SER A 550 -11.94 0.96 -14.16
CA SER A 550 -10.60 1.55 -14.22
C SER A 550 -9.59 0.50 -14.67
N SER A 551 -8.67 0.90 -15.54
CA SER A 551 -7.60 0.03 -16.00
C SER A 551 -6.35 0.23 -15.14
N ARG A 552 -5.87 -0.85 -14.54
CA ARG A 552 -4.73 -0.87 -13.62
C ARG A 552 -3.63 -1.79 -14.16
N GLY A 553 -2.40 -1.60 -13.68
CA GLY A 553 -1.25 -2.45 -14.05
C GLY A 553 -0.74 -2.18 -15.47
N ASN A 554 -0.92 -0.97 -15.99
CA ASN A 554 -0.42 -0.56 -17.29
C ASN A 554 1.08 -0.21 -17.22
N ASP A 555 1.89 -1.19 -16.85
CA ASP A 555 3.28 -0.98 -16.43
C ASP A 555 4.27 -0.91 -17.60
N PHE A 556 5.36 -0.16 -17.41
CA PHE A 556 6.48 -0.05 -18.35
C PHE A 556 7.82 -0.31 -17.67
N ALA A 557 8.67 -1.09 -18.32
CA ALA A 557 10.08 -1.23 -17.96
C ALA A 557 10.92 -0.30 -18.85
N GLY A 558 11.59 0.67 -18.26
CA GLY A 558 12.58 1.52 -18.92
C GLY A 558 13.96 0.88 -18.88
N THR A 559 14.66 0.86 -20.01
CA THR A 559 16.06 0.42 -20.15
C THR A 559 16.88 1.59 -20.64
N LEU A 560 18.01 1.85 -19.98
CA LEU A 560 18.95 2.88 -20.43
C LEU A 560 19.49 2.57 -21.83
N VAL A 561 19.48 3.58 -22.69
CA VAL A 561 20.07 3.53 -24.03
C VAL A 561 21.53 3.95 -23.92
N THR A 562 22.42 3.10 -24.44
CA THR A 562 23.87 3.38 -24.45
C THR A 562 24.16 4.70 -25.16
N PRO A 563 24.79 5.68 -24.50
CA PRO A 563 25.17 6.93 -25.15
C PRO A 563 26.30 6.71 -26.15
N ARG A 564 26.39 7.61 -27.14
CA ARG A 564 27.51 7.68 -28.09
C ARG A 564 28.15 9.06 -28.03
N ILE A 565 29.48 9.10 -27.87
CA ILE A 565 30.27 10.32 -28.03
C ILE A 565 30.38 10.64 -29.52
N THR A 566 30.04 11.87 -29.90
CA THR A 566 30.19 12.38 -31.26
C THR A 566 31.39 13.31 -31.38
N THR A 567 31.67 14.10 -30.35
CA THR A 567 32.78 15.06 -30.37
C THR A 567 33.29 15.36 -28.96
N VAL A 568 34.59 15.62 -28.84
CA VAL A 568 35.26 16.02 -27.60
C VAL A 568 36.05 17.30 -27.89
N GLN A 569 35.88 18.32 -27.05
CA GLN A 569 36.63 19.56 -27.12
C GLN A 569 37.23 19.95 -25.76
N PRO A 570 38.53 20.31 -25.71
CA PRO A 570 39.49 20.22 -26.81
C PRO A 570 39.74 18.76 -27.23
N SER A 571 40.17 18.52 -28.47
CA SER A 571 40.43 17.16 -28.98
C SER A 571 41.70 16.52 -28.40
N ALA A 572 42.52 17.30 -27.70
CA ALA A 572 43.69 16.88 -26.93
C ALA A 572 43.98 17.92 -25.84
N VAL A 573 44.67 17.53 -24.77
CA VAL A 573 45.01 18.43 -23.65
C VAL A 573 46.51 18.39 -23.39
N VAL A 574 47.13 19.56 -23.23
CA VAL A 574 48.57 19.65 -22.95
C VAL A 574 48.86 19.13 -21.55
N SER A 575 49.81 18.22 -21.45
CA SER A 575 50.24 17.62 -20.18
C SER A 575 50.82 18.67 -19.24
N GLY A 576 50.48 18.60 -17.95
CA GLY A 576 50.93 19.56 -16.94
C GLY A 576 50.25 20.93 -17.02
N SER A 577 49.23 21.09 -17.87
CA SER A 577 48.37 22.27 -17.85
C SER A 577 47.52 22.35 -16.57
N GLY A 578 46.95 23.52 -16.30
CA GLY A 578 45.97 23.69 -15.23
C GLY A 578 44.67 22.93 -15.51
N SER A 579 43.68 23.13 -14.63
CA SER A 579 42.35 22.54 -14.83
C SER A 579 41.79 22.92 -16.21
N THR A 580 41.30 21.93 -16.94
CA THR A 580 40.89 22.06 -18.34
C THR A 580 39.39 21.86 -18.48
N ALA A 581 38.70 22.84 -19.06
CA ALA A 581 37.28 22.70 -19.41
C ALA A 581 37.14 21.72 -20.58
N LEU A 582 36.24 20.74 -20.42
CA LEU A 582 35.93 19.72 -21.41
C LEU A 582 34.47 19.85 -21.83
N ILE A 583 34.24 19.88 -23.13
CA ILE A 583 32.91 19.83 -23.76
C ILE A 583 32.81 18.50 -24.50
N VAL A 584 31.86 17.65 -24.13
CA VAL A 584 31.64 16.35 -24.76
C VAL A 584 30.23 16.32 -25.34
N ALA A 585 30.17 16.29 -26.67
CA ALA A 585 28.92 16.12 -27.40
C ALA A 585 28.61 14.62 -27.56
N GLY A 586 27.34 14.27 -27.42
CA GLY A 586 26.88 12.90 -27.58
C GLY A 586 25.36 12.78 -27.50
N SER A 587 24.86 11.57 -27.68
CA SER A 587 23.42 11.28 -27.51
C SER A 587 23.17 9.81 -27.16
N PRO A 588 22.09 9.50 -26.41
CA PRO A 588 21.28 10.44 -25.64
C PRO A 588 22.00 10.92 -24.37
N LEU A 589 21.80 12.18 -23.98
CA LEU A 589 22.30 12.75 -22.73
C LEU A 589 21.13 13.05 -21.80
N MET A 590 21.28 12.70 -20.53
CA MET A 590 20.33 12.95 -19.46
C MET A 590 20.90 14.00 -18.50
N ALA A 591 20.05 14.59 -17.66
CA ALA A 591 20.45 15.65 -16.74
C ALA A 591 21.55 15.22 -15.75
N ASP A 592 21.60 13.93 -15.42
CA ASP A 592 22.54 13.29 -14.48
C ASP A 592 23.67 12.50 -15.20
N SER A 593 23.80 12.68 -16.52
CA SER A 593 24.86 12.03 -17.29
C SER A 593 26.22 12.63 -16.96
N GLU A 594 27.20 11.77 -16.69
CA GLU A 594 28.54 12.16 -16.27
C GLU A 594 29.56 11.92 -17.37
N ILE A 595 30.66 12.66 -17.29
CA ILE A 595 31.87 12.34 -18.03
C ILE A 595 32.74 11.48 -17.12
N VAL A 596 33.17 10.32 -17.63
CA VAL A 596 34.11 9.42 -16.95
C VAL A 596 35.42 9.43 -17.71
N PHE A 597 36.52 9.77 -17.03
CA PHE A 597 37.87 9.79 -17.61
C PHE A 597 38.79 8.88 -16.81
N ASP A 598 39.38 7.88 -17.47
CA ASP A 598 40.22 6.83 -16.87
C ASP A 598 39.57 6.16 -15.63
N GLY A 599 38.24 5.96 -15.69
CA GLY A 599 37.45 5.35 -14.61
C GLY A 599 37.00 6.30 -13.50
N ARG A 600 37.42 7.57 -13.51
CA ARG A 600 36.99 8.60 -12.55
C ARG A 600 35.84 9.44 -13.14
N SER A 601 34.75 9.60 -12.39
CA SER A 601 33.64 10.49 -12.76
C SER A 601 33.96 11.96 -12.47
N PHE A 602 33.49 12.83 -13.35
CA PHE A 602 33.57 14.27 -13.21
C PHE A 602 32.16 14.88 -13.18
N PRO A 603 31.89 15.85 -12.29
CA PRO A 603 30.65 16.60 -12.31
C PRO A 603 30.44 17.29 -13.66
N THR A 604 29.21 17.21 -14.15
CA THR A 604 28.84 17.70 -15.48
C THR A 604 27.68 18.68 -15.39
N ILE A 605 27.63 19.57 -16.39
CA ILE A 605 26.46 20.39 -16.68
C ILE A 605 26.00 20.03 -18.09
N LEU A 606 24.76 19.55 -18.21
CA LEU A 606 24.11 19.37 -19.51
C LEU A 606 23.65 20.73 -20.04
N THR A 607 24.11 21.11 -21.23
CA THR A 607 23.76 22.38 -21.88
C THR A 607 23.85 22.23 -23.40
N THR A 608 23.69 23.31 -24.15
CA THR A 608 23.99 23.35 -25.58
C THR A 608 25.29 24.11 -25.84
N ALA A 609 26.03 23.71 -26.86
CA ALA A 609 27.22 24.42 -27.32
C ALA A 609 27.42 24.23 -28.83
N ASP A 610 28.07 25.20 -29.46
CA ASP A 610 28.53 25.07 -30.85
C ASP A 610 29.78 24.19 -30.88
N VAL A 611 29.66 23.03 -31.51
CA VAL A 611 30.71 22.02 -31.59
C VAL A 611 31.03 21.73 -33.06
N PRO A 612 32.32 21.67 -33.46
CA PRO A 612 32.72 21.33 -34.82
C PRO A 612 32.48 19.84 -35.05
N VAL A 613 31.53 19.53 -35.92
CA VAL A 613 31.20 18.17 -36.33
C VAL A 613 31.90 17.89 -37.66
N LYS A 614 32.61 16.76 -37.73
CA LYS A 614 33.20 16.27 -38.97
C LYS A 614 32.12 15.65 -39.86
N LEU A 615 31.89 16.23 -41.02
CA LEU A 615 31.05 15.67 -42.09
C LEU A 615 31.94 15.04 -43.15
N THR A 616 31.55 13.86 -43.65
CA THR A 616 32.21 13.20 -44.77
C THR A 616 31.20 13.08 -45.90
N ASP A 617 31.52 13.58 -47.08
CA ASP A 617 30.66 13.42 -48.25
C ASP A 617 30.74 11.99 -48.83
N ALA A 618 29.90 11.69 -49.81
CA ALA A 618 29.87 10.38 -50.47
C ALA A 618 31.18 10.03 -51.21
N ALA A 619 32.03 11.02 -51.50
CA ALA A 619 33.35 10.86 -52.12
C ALA A 619 34.48 10.73 -51.08
N GLY A 620 34.18 10.78 -49.78
CA GLY A 620 35.15 10.67 -48.70
C GLY A 620 35.83 11.97 -48.29
N ALA A 621 35.46 13.12 -48.88
CA ALA A 621 36.00 14.42 -48.49
C ALA A 621 35.39 14.89 -47.17
N THR A 622 36.22 15.43 -46.28
CA THR A 622 35.80 15.76 -44.93
C THR A 622 35.81 17.26 -44.69
N THR A 623 34.70 17.81 -44.21
CA THR A 623 34.57 19.22 -43.79
C THR A 623 34.14 19.30 -42.34
N PHE A 624 34.52 20.37 -41.63
CA PHE A 624 34.05 20.63 -40.27
C PHE A 624 33.01 21.74 -40.30
N VAL A 625 31.85 21.48 -39.70
CA VAL A 625 30.76 22.46 -39.57
C VAL A 625 30.42 22.58 -38.09
N ASN A 626 30.34 23.82 -37.59
CA ASN A 626 29.87 24.07 -36.23
C ASN A 626 28.36 23.81 -36.16
N GLN A 627 27.95 22.94 -35.24
CA GLN A 627 26.55 22.67 -34.96
C GLN A 627 26.27 22.91 -33.48
N THR A 628 25.13 23.54 -33.18
CA THR A 628 24.64 23.67 -31.81
C THR A 628 24.03 22.34 -31.38
N LEU A 629 24.71 21.62 -30.48
CA LEU A 629 24.32 20.29 -30.01
C LEU A 629 24.19 20.25 -28.49
N PRO A 630 23.42 19.29 -27.93
CA PRO A 630 23.48 18.99 -26.49
C PRO A 630 24.86 18.43 -26.13
N VAL A 631 25.45 18.95 -25.05
CA VAL A 631 26.79 18.63 -24.59
C VAL A 631 26.83 18.51 -23.07
N LEU A 632 27.76 17.68 -22.58
CA LEU A 632 28.20 17.71 -21.18
C LEU A 632 29.41 18.62 -21.07
N LYS A 633 29.36 19.59 -20.16
CA LYS A 633 30.52 20.38 -19.75
C LYS A 633 31.06 19.87 -18.42
N ALA A 634 32.33 19.52 -18.35
CA ALA A 634 33.05 19.18 -17.13
C ALA A 634 34.37 19.94 -17.06
N THR A 635 35.02 19.90 -15.90
CA THR A 635 36.40 20.39 -15.74
C THR A 635 37.28 19.22 -15.31
N LEU A 636 38.24 18.84 -16.16
CA LEU A 636 39.33 17.97 -15.76
C LEU A 636 40.25 18.74 -14.83
N ASP A 637 40.55 18.19 -13.66
CA ASP A 637 41.48 18.77 -12.71
C ASP A 637 42.93 18.64 -13.21
N ALA A 638 43.80 19.57 -12.79
CA ALA A 638 45.21 19.57 -13.18
C ALA A 638 45.91 18.22 -12.90
N GLY A 639 45.52 17.51 -11.83
CA GLY A 639 46.04 16.20 -11.47
C GLY A 639 45.77 15.12 -12.53
N SER A 640 44.63 15.18 -13.23
CA SER A 640 44.25 14.21 -14.26
C SER A 640 45.07 14.33 -15.54
N VAL A 641 45.73 15.48 -15.76
CA VAL A 641 46.45 15.80 -17.01
C VAL A 641 47.97 15.95 -16.81
N VAL A 642 48.54 15.54 -15.67
CA VAL A 642 49.99 15.70 -15.41
C VAL A 642 50.86 14.84 -16.32
N VAL A 643 50.45 13.59 -16.57
CA VAL A 643 51.27 12.59 -17.26
C VAL A 643 50.82 12.44 -18.73
N PRO A 644 51.74 12.60 -19.71
CA PRO A 644 51.45 12.33 -21.11
C PRO A 644 50.97 10.89 -21.33
N ARG A 645 49.79 10.71 -21.93
CA ARG A 645 49.17 9.41 -22.26
C ARG A 645 47.97 9.59 -23.18
N ILE A 646 47.41 8.50 -23.70
CA ILE A 646 46.07 8.52 -24.31
C ILE A 646 45.09 8.02 -23.24
N GLY A 647 44.24 8.92 -22.74
CA GLY A 647 43.22 8.58 -21.74
C GLY A 647 41.92 8.09 -22.38
N ALA A 648 41.18 7.27 -21.64
CA ALA A 648 39.88 6.75 -22.04
C ALA A 648 38.75 7.63 -21.47
N LEU A 649 37.95 8.20 -22.35
CA LEU A 649 36.82 9.07 -22.03
C LEU A 649 35.50 8.38 -22.38
N SER A 650 34.55 8.28 -21.47
CA SER A 650 33.19 7.80 -21.75
C SER A 650 32.14 8.74 -21.17
N ILE A 651 30.93 8.65 -21.73
CA ILE A 651 29.74 9.25 -21.13
C ILE A 651 29.04 8.15 -20.34
N ARG A 652 28.72 8.41 -19.08
CA ARG A 652 27.92 7.50 -18.26
C ARG A 652 26.55 8.11 -18.02
N ASN A 653 25.53 7.46 -18.55
CA ASN A 653 24.14 7.75 -18.29
C ASN A 653 23.74 7.03 -17.00
N ASN A 654 23.31 7.79 -15.99
CA ASN A 654 22.93 7.25 -14.69
C ASN A 654 21.40 7.09 -14.60
N GLY A 655 20.94 6.09 -13.86
CA GLY A 655 19.54 5.86 -13.61
C GLY A 655 19.33 5.29 -12.21
N PRO A 656 18.11 5.33 -11.66
CA PRO A 656 17.86 4.91 -10.28
C PRO A 656 18.18 3.43 -10.02
N GLY A 657 18.05 2.57 -11.04
CA GLY A 657 18.36 1.14 -10.97
C GLY A 657 19.72 0.75 -11.59
N GLY A 658 20.63 1.69 -11.82
CA GLY A 658 21.95 1.45 -12.39
C GLY A 658 22.31 2.39 -13.53
N SER A 659 23.50 2.21 -14.11
CA SER A 659 24.07 3.11 -15.12
C SER A 659 24.54 2.35 -16.37
N ILE A 660 24.68 3.07 -17.49
CA ILE A 660 25.29 2.54 -18.72
C ILE A 660 26.30 3.55 -19.28
N SER A 661 27.42 3.05 -19.79
CA SER A 661 28.48 3.88 -20.34
C SER A 661 28.61 3.72 -21.85
N SER A 662 28.95 4.79 -22.53
CA SER A 662 29.36 4.73 -23.94
C SER A 662 30.63 3.88 -24.09
N PRO A 663 30.89 3.33 -25.29
CA PRO A 663 32.25 2.95 -25.67
C PRO A 663 33.23 4.12 -25.41
N PRO A 664 34.47 3.85 -24.97
CA PRO A 664 35.43 4.91 -24.68
C PRO A 664 35.90 5.59 -25.97
N ALA A 665 35.93 6.92 -25.96
CA ALA A 665 36.65 7.76 -26.89
C ALA A 665 38.07 8.05 -26.36
N SER A 666 39.03 8.24 -27.26
CA SER A 666 40.40 8.59 -26.88
C SER A 666 40.55 10.10 -26.68
N LEU A 667 41.16 10.50 -25.56
CA LEU A 667 41.60 11.87 -25.32
C LEU A 667 43.14 11.88 -25.12
N PRO A 668 43.92 12.34 -26.12
CA PRO A 668 45.36 12.49 -25.96
C PRO A 668 45.70 13.58 -24.94
N ILE A 669 46.45 13.19 -23.92
CA ILE A 669 47.14 14.09 -22.99
C ILE A 669 48.59 14.10 -23.42
N GLY A 670 49.07 15.19 -24.00
CA GLY A 670 50.31 15.18 -24.75
C GLY A 670 51.23 16.34 -24.45
N THR A 671 52.48 16.18 -24.81
CA THR A 671 53.48 17.24 -24.69
C THR A 671 53.22 18.30 -25.76
N PRO A 672 53.46 19.60 -25.48
CA PRO A 672 53.33 20.63 -26.51
C PRO A 672 54.38 20.40 -27.61
N ALA A 673 54.04 20.69 -28.86
CA ALA A 673 55.02 20.66 -29.94
C ALA A 673 56.17 21.66 -29.69
N PRO A 674 57.42 21.28 -30.00
CA PRO A 674 58.54 22.21 -29.92
C PRO A 674 58.43 23.31 -31.00
N VAL A 675 58.97 24.48 -30.70
CA VAL A 675 59.06 25.61 -31.64
C VAL A 675 60.49 25.69 -32.16
N LEU A 676 60.68 25.70 -33.48
CA LEU A 676 61.97 25.81 -34.15
C LEU A 676 62.24 27.27 -34.52
N THR A 677 63.41 27.78 -34.18
CA THR A 677 63.83 29.16 -34.50
C THR A 677 64.98 29.24 -35.49
N GLY A 678 65.70 28.13 -35.73
CA GLY A 678 66.75 28.09 -36.74
C GLY A 678 67.51 26.77 -36.78
N LEU A 679 68.31 26.60 -37.83
CA LEU A 679 69.30 25.52 -37.94
C LEU A 679 70.68 26.05 -37.59
N GLY A 680 71.53 25.16 -37.05
CA GLY A 680 72.93 25.43 -36.78
C GLY A 680 73.77 25.45 -38.05
N ALA A 681 75.07 25.17 -37.93
CA ALA A 681 75.98 25.17 -39.06
C ALA A 681 75.54 24.14 -40.13
N LEU A 682 75.54 24.58 -41.39
CA LEU A 682 75.26 23.77 -42.57
C LEU A 682 76.52 23.70 -43.46
N PRO A 683 76.75 22.59 -44.20
CA PRO A 683 77.79 22.54 -45.21
C PRO A 683 77.61 23.65 -46.27
N GLN A 684 78.72 24.29 -46.67
CA GLN A 684 78.71 25.29 -47.74
C GLN A 684 79.70 24.86 -48.85
N PRO A 685 79.22 24.59 -50.08
CA PRO A 685 77.83 24.55 -50.51
C PRO A 685 77.07 23.30 -50.03
N LEU A 686 75.77 23.42 -49.77
CA LEU A 686 74.89 22.27 -49.58
C LEU A 686 74.42 21.81 -50.96
N LEU A 687 75.00 20.72 -51.46
CA LEU A 687 74.71 20.17 -52.78
C LEU A 687 74.00 18.83 -52.67
N ALA A 688 73.25 18.48 -53.72
CA ALA A 688 72.70 17.13 -53.86
C ALA A 688 73.83 16.10 -53.91
N GLY A 689 73.69 15.00 -53.17
CA GLY A 689 74.70 13.94 -53.05
C GLY A 689 75.72 14.11 -51.93
N ASN A 690 75.60 15.14 -51.07
CA ASN A 690 76.43 15.28 -49.88
C ASN A 690 76.34 14.02 -48.99
N ALA A 691 77.45 13.59 -48.38
CA ALA A 691 77.58 12.35 -47.59
C ALA A 691 76.80 12.32 -46.25
N GLY A 692 75.85 13.24 -46.05
CA GLY A 692 75.21 13.53 -44.76
C GLY A 692 76.07 14.41 -43.85
N PHE A 693 75.44 15.02 -42.84
CA PHE A 693 76.10 15.89 -41.89
C PHE A 693 75.33 15.96 -40.56
N THR A 694 76.03 16.32 -39.49
CA THR A 694 75.41 16.61 -38.19
C THR A 694 75.28 18.11 -38.01
N THR A 695 74.10 18.57 -37.58
CA THR A 695 73.81 19.97 -37.27
C THR A 695 72.99 20.07 -35.99
N THR A 696 72.74 21.30 -35.53
CA THR A 696 71.81 21.57 -34.42
C THR A 696 70.52 22.19 -34.95
N VAL A 697 69.42 21.97 -34.24
CA VAL A 697 68.16 22.69 -34.42
C VAL A 697 67.95 23.53 -33.16
N ALA A 698 67.91 24.85 -33.33
CA ALA A 698 67.65 25.80 -32.27
C ALA A 698 66.14 26.09 -32.18
N GLY A 699 65.65 26.34 -30.97
CA GLY A 699 64.22 26.50 -30.71
C GLY A 699 63.87 26.63 -29.24
N SER A 700 62.67 26.21 -28.87
CA SER A 700 62.20 26.16 -27.49
C SER A 700 61.25 24.98 -27.27
N GLY A 701 61.27 24.40 -26.07
CA GLY A 701 60.33 23.35 -25.67
C GLY A 701 60.73 21.94 -26.11
N PHE A 702 62.02 21.70 -26.42
CA PHE A 702 62.50 20.35 -26.68
C PHE A 702 62.56 19.54 -25.38
N LEU A 703 61.93 18.36 -25.39
CA LEU A 703 61.96 17.41 -24.29
C LEU A 703 62.95 16.27 -24.56
N PRO A 704 63.44 15.56 -23.52
CA PRO A 704 64.24 14.35 -23.71
C PRO A 704 63.49 13.34 -24.59
N GLY A 705 64.13 12.88 -25.66
CA GLY A 705 63.50 12.00 -26.66
C GLY A 705 62.80 12.73 -27.82
N ALA A 706 62.94 14.06 -27.94
CA ALA A 706 62.51 14.80 -29.11
C ALA A 706 63.13 14.24 -30.39
N THR A 707 62.39 14.29 -31.49
CA THR A 707 62.78 13.78 -32.80
C THR A 707 62.61 14.89 -33.83
N VAL A 708 63.62 15.10 -34.67
CA VAL A 708 63.52 16.03 -35.81
C VAL A 708 63.02 15.23 -37.00
N LEU A 709 61.98 15.72 -37.66
CA LEU A 709 61.44 15.16 -38.88
C LEU A 709 62.10 15.88 -40.07
N VAL A 710 62.77 15.13 -40.93
CA VAL A 710 63.33 15.62 -42.20
C VAL A 710 62.48 15.07 -43.32
N GLN A 711 61.80 15.94 -44.08
CA GLN A 711 60.80 15.54 -45.07
C GLN A 711 59.70 14.62 -44.50
N GLY A 712 59.39 14.78 -43.21
CA GLY A 712 58.44 13.92 -42.49
C GLY A 712 59.02 12.61 -41.95
N VAL A 713 60.27 12.28 -42.28
CA VAL A 713 60.98 11.09 -41.77
C VAL A 713 61.66 11.40 -40.44
N ALA A 714 61.38 10.59 -39.42
CA ALA A 714 61.95 10.74 -38.09
C ALA A 714 63.47 10.49 -38.05
N ARG A 715 64.22 11.49 -37.59
CA ARG A 715 65.65 11.41 -37.30
C ARG A 715 65.87 11.53 -35.79
N PRO A 716 66.55 10.55 -35.16
CA PRO A 716 66.84 10.60 -33.73
C PRO A 716 67.70 11.82 -33.42
N THR A 717 67.52 12.40 -32.23
CA THR A 717 68.27 13.56 -31.80
C THR A 717 68.92 13.36 -30.44
N THR A 718 69.98 14.12 -30.19
CA THR A 718 70.57 14.27 -28.86
C THR A 718 70.13 15.62 -28.32
N LEU A 719 69.37 15.64 -27.21
CA LEU A 719 69.01 16.89 -26.54
C LEU A 719 70.25 17.49 -25.87
N LEU A 720 70.64 18.70 -26.28
CA LEU A 720 71.73 19.43 -25.66
C LEU A 720 71.20 20.33 -24.55
N THR A 721 70.17 21.11 -24.87
CA THR A 721 69.43 21.97 -23.94
C THR A 721 67.93 21.96 -24.31
N PRO A 722 67.01 22.42 -23.44
CA PRO A 722 65.60 22.58 -23.79
C PRO A 722 65.33 23.51 -25.00
N SER A 723 66.35 24.22 -25.49
CA SER A 723 66.31 25.11 -26.66
C SER A 723 67.19 24.65 -27.83
N THR A 724 67.86 23.50 -27.73
CA THR A 724 68.76 23.02 -28.80
C THR A 724 68.88 21.50 -28.81
N VAL A 725 68.60 20.90 -29.97
CA VAL A 725 68.82 19.46 -30.23
C VAL A 725 69.87 19.28 -31.32
N GLN A 726 70.67 18.23 -31.25
CA GLN A 726 71.60 17.83 -32.30
C GLN A 726 70.97 16.71 -33.14
N VAL A 727 71.02 16.84 -34.46
CA VAL A 727 70.47 15.85 -35.41
C VAL A 727 71.48 15.56 -36.51
N THR A 728 71.55 14.29 -36.92
CA THR A 728 72.30 13.89 -38.11
C THR A 728 71.32 13.77 -39.28
N ILE A 729 71.58 14.54 -40.34
CA ILE A 729 70.89 14.46 -41.63
C ILE A 729 71.69 13.50 -42.50
N PRO A 730 71.21 12.27 -42.77
CA PRO A 730 71.91 11.30 -43.58
C PRO A 730 71.95 11.72 -45.06
N GLY A 731 72.93 11.23 -45.82
CA GLY A 731 73.08 11.56 -47.24
C GLY A 731 71.89 11.17 -48.12
N GLU A 732 71.06 10.22 -47.68
CA GLU A 732 69.81 9.83 -48.35
C GLU A 732 68.79 10.98 -48.44
N ASP A 733 68.71 11.84 -47.41
CA ASP A 733 67.82 13.02 -47.40
C ASP A 733 68.33 14.11 -48.36
N LEU A 734 69.58 14.00 -48.80
CA LEU A 734 70.28 14.94 -49.68
C LEU A 734 70.51 14.37 -51.09
N ALA A 735 70.01 13.17 -51.40
CA ALA A 735 70.27 12.50 -52.67
C ALA A 735 69.70 13.28 -53.87
N ASN A 736 68.60 14.02 -53.67
CA ASN A 736 67.93 14.83 -54.68
C ASN A 736 67.91 16.31 -54.26
N GLY A 737 68.13 17.23 -55.21
CA GLY A 737 68.05 18.67 -54.94
C GLY A 737 66.61 19.13 -54.68
N GLY A 738 66.40 19.91 -53.62
CA GLY A 738 65.09 20.47 -53.26
C GLY A 738 65.06 21.13 -51.88
N PHE A 739 63.91 21.64 -51.46
CA PHE A 739 63.71 22.17 -50.11
C PHE A 739 63.57 21.03 -49.10
N LEU A 740 64.44 20.97 -48.10
CA LEU A 740 64.29 20.07 -46.96
C LEU A 740 63.35 20.69 -45.93
N LYS A 741 62.13 20.16 -45.79
CA LYS A 741 61.24 20.55 -44.70
C LYS A 741 61.75 19.94 -43.39
N ILE A 742 62.02 20.79 -42.42
CA ILE A 742 62.40 20.40 -41.07
C ILE A 742 61.25 20.71 -40.12
N SER A 743 60.84 19.74 -39.33
CA SER A 743 59.95 19.91 -38.19
C SER A 743 60.46 19.10 -37.01
N ALA A 744 59.85 19.24 -35.83
CA ALA A 744 60.20 18.40 -34.69
C ALA A 744 58.96 17.98 -33.90
N ILE A 745 59.06 16.83 -33.26
CA ILE A 745 58.04 16.27 -32.38
C ILE A 745 58.69 15.91 -31.04
N ASN A 746 57.95 16.12 -29.96
CA ASN A 746 58.32 15.64 -28.64
C ASN A 746 57.86 14.17 -28.47
N PRO A 747 58.19 13.49 -27.36
CA PRO A 747 57.68 12.16 -27.09
C PRO A 747 56.15 12.08 -27.21
N SER A 748 55.67 11.00 -27.81
CA SER A 748 54.24 10.80 -28.09
C SER A 748 53.40 10.67 -26.81
N PRO A 749 52.16 11.22 -26.77
CA PRO A 749 51.54 12.01 -27.83
C PRO A 749 52.05 13.46 -27.81
N THR A 750 52.40 14.01 -28.98
CA THR A 750 52.67 15.45 -29.17
C THR A 750 51.41 16.16 -29.63
N ILE A 751 51.10 17.32 -29.07
CA ILE A 751 49.92 18.13 -29.42
C ILE A 751 50.34 19.31 -30.30
N GLY A 752 49.75 19.36 -31.50
CA GLY A 752 49.97 20.40 -32.49
C GLY A 752 51.16 20.10 -33.43
N PRO A 753 51.23 20.75 -34.60
CA PRO A 753 52.43 20.74 -35.44
C PRO A 753 53.50 21.69 -34.88
N SER A 754 54.78 21.40 -35.11
CA SER A 754 55.82 22.43 -34.99
C SER A 754 55.67 23.47 -36.10
N ASN A 755 56.20 24.68 -35.88
CA ASN A 755 56.19 25.77 -36.87
C ASN A 755 57.07 25.50 -38.10
#